data_AF-A0A4Q8QI58-F1
#
_entry.id   AF-A0A4Q8QI58-F1
#
_cell.length_a   1.000
_cell.length_b   1.000
_cell.length_c   1.000
_cell.angle_alpha   90.00
_cell.angle_beta   90.00
_cell.angle_gamma   90.00
#
_symmetry.space_group_name_H-M   'P 1'
#
loop_
_entity.id
_entity.type
_entity.pdbx_description
1 polymer ?
#
loop_
_entity_poly.entity_id
_entity_poly.type
_entity_poly.pdbx_seq_one_letter_code
_entity_poly.pdbx_strand_id
1 'polypeptide(L)'
;MIKLRIFSTTLVLAAAFLLQGCLQEKYNDYLESLSRDSTNLDKPALIDLKFPADFNFVTETIVSVNITDNSPNVVYEAYAYSDELINSLDSIIGPLPNKLFEKQPLNGSILESVNLSTFIEDIFLVRKSNESVNEVIVPIIQNSASYSYNGNSGKRAPSKANSQKQSNTDCANIYGQRFYADVSSVSIGNTGDVNTISNIQFPKQGVTAIVMATPVNGAEFKNRFSIAGGGFSTPIFTFNGFNFWIRSKIDTNNDPDGYVEFEMTFDTPVQNLLMHFRSVDASMYQFVGDQHTETLLSGGSEFVYDDTERILRDTDPRSKARYYRDGYGTLLISAASGTFNRIVWRRVDDPNTNGQNDTNWFTFSEVEICNDEDRDGVEDSVDEYPNDATRAYAITYPSSSTKASLIFEDLWPFKGDWDFNDTALDYSITRIFNARNEMVGIDFDYVVTSDGAGFVNSFAFEIEGLSPNNVGSISGQILDRDVFSLAGNGTELGQQHAVIPLFDDHSILVNQENKVSVLFVNPLVATSLDYAPYNPFLVANGERDKEIHLANYKSTTLGNSQPEVTGNNSDVDGDYTTENGLPWAINVIESFPLLLEKEPLNEGYLFFEEWGVSGGKSKKDWYKDIPGYRNVTKLRSN
;
A
#
# COMPACT_ATOMS: atom_id res chain seq x y z
N MET A 1 66.04 48.61 49.41
CA MET A 1 64.83 47.86 49.81
C MET A 1 63.57 48.47 49.18
N ILE A 2 63.62 48.72 47.86
CA ILE A 2 62.53 49.26 47.02
C ILE A 2 62.80 48.66 45.64
N LYS A 3 61.97 47.68 45.23
CA LYS A 3 61.88 47.00 43.92
C LYS A 3 61.53 45.52 44.14
N LEU A 4 60.38 45.24 44.74
CA LEU A 4 59.69 43.93 44.62
C LEU A 4 58.23 43.99 45.11
N ARG A 5 57.53 45.11 44.88
CA ARG A 5 56.12 45.30 45.28
C ARG A 5 55.19 45.83 44.17
N ILE A 6 55.67 45.93 42.93
CA ILE A 6 54.90 46.49 41.81
C ILE A 6 54.45 45.42 40.80
N PHE A 7 54.97 44.19 40.87
CA PHE A 7 54.58 43.12 39.93
C PHE A 7 53.41 42.23 40.42
N SER A 8 53.02 42.32 41.69
CA SER A 8 51.95 41.47 42.26
C SER A 8 50.57 42.16 42.30
N THR A 9 50.50 43.49 42.23
CA THR A 9 49.24 44.25 42.32
C THR A 9 48.63 44.55 40.95
N THR A 10 49.43 44.67 39.89
CA THR A 10 48.95 44.86 38.50
C THR A 10 48.35 43.59 37.90
N LEU A 11 48.83 42.39 38.28
CA LEU A 11 48.26 41.13 37.79
C LEU A 11 46.90 40.81 38.43
N VAL A 12 46.69 41.22 39.69
CA VAL A 12 45.43 40.98 40.43
C VAL A 12 44.34 41.99 40.03
N LEU A 13 44.69 43.25 39.71
CA LEU A 13 43.72 44.20 39.16
C LEU A 13 43.31 43.88 37.71
N ALA A 14 44.21 43.35 36.88
CA ALA A 14 43.87 42.96 35.51
C ALA A 14 42.91 41.75 35.46
N ALA A 15 43.06 40.79 36.37
CA ALA A 15 42.14 39.66 36.50
C ALA A 15 40.75 40.08 37.03
N ALA A 16 40.67 41.10 37.90
CA ALA A 16 39.40 41.62 38.41
C ALA A 16 38.59 42.40 37.36
N PHE A 17 39.25 43.12 36.45
CA PHE A 17 38.57 43.83 35.35
C PHE A 17 38.11 42.89 34.22
N LEU A 18 38.79 41.76 33.98
CA LEU A 18 38.35 40.76 33.00
C LEU A 18 37.11 39.97 33.47
N LEU A 19 36.95 39.76 34.79
CA LEU A 19 35.79 39.07 35.36
C LEU A 19 34.52 39.93 35.40
N GLN A 20 34.65 41.27 35.52
CA GLN A 20 33.50 42.17 35.45
C GLN A 20 32.97 42.34 34.02
N GLY A 21 33.84 42.34 33.01
CA GLY A 21 33.44 42.35 31.60
C GLY A 21 32.61 41.13 31.22
N CYS A 22 33.07 39.91 31.55
CA CYS A 22 32.35 38.67 31.24
C CYS A 22 31.00 38.52 31.99
N LEU A 23 30.87 39.08 33.19
CA LEU A 23 29.60 39.05 33.93
C LEU A 23 28.59 40.04 33.37
N GLN A 24 29.04 41.22 32.93
CA GLN A 24 28.19 42.20 32.28
C GLN A 24 27.77 41.74 30.88
N GLU A 25 28.65 41.08 30.14
CA GLU A 25 28.36 40.47 28.84
C GLU A 25 27.36 39.31 29.00
N LYS A 26 27.55 38.39 29.95
CA LYS A 26 26.55 37.36 30.27
C LYS A 26 25.20 37.91 30.75
N TYR A 27 25.21 39.00 31.52
CA TYR A 27 23.99 39.64 31.99
C TYR A 27 23.27 40.38 30.86
N ASN A 28 24.02 41.02 29.95
CA ASN A 28 23.45 41.64 28.75
C ASN A 28 22.97 40.60 27.74
N ASP A 29 23.65 39.47 27.58
CA ASP A 29 23.18 38.32 26.78
C ASP A 29 21.92 37.70 27.39
N TYR A 30 21.82 37.67 28.73
CA TYR A 30 20.61 37.25 29.44
C TYR A 30 19.47 38.25 29.24
N LEU A 31 19.74 39.56 29.31
CA LEU A 31 18.75 40.60 29.02
C LEU A 31 18.36 40.64 27.53
N GLU A 32 19.28 40.33 26.61
CA GLU A 32 18.97 40.11 25.19
C GLU A 32 18.19 38.82 24.96
N SER A 33 18.43 37.76 25.74
CA SER A 33 17.60 36.55 25.68
C SER A 33 16.18 36.82 26.17
N LEU A 34 16.02 37.64 27.21
CA LEU A 34 14.72 38.09 27.70
C LEU A 34 14.03 39.06 26.73
N SER A 35 14.79 39.85 25.96
CA SER A 35 14.23 40.76 24.95
C SER A 35 13.91 40.05 23.64
N ARG A 36 14.60 38.96 23.29
CA ARG A 36 14.23 38.07 22.17
C ARG A 36 13.01 37.19 22.46
N ASP A 37 12.73 36.90 23.73
CA ASP A 37 11.52 36.18 24.15
C ASP A 37 10.26 37.04 24.02
N SER A 38 10.42 38.38 24.08
CA SER A 38 9.31 39.32 24.06
C SER A 38 8.69 39.63 22.68
N THR A 39 9.11 38.92 21.62
CA THR A 39 8.46 38.96 20.30
C THR A 39 7.72 37.68 19.91
N ASN A 40 7.68 36.68 20.79
CA ASN A 40 6.65 35.65 20.68
C ASN A 40 5.34 36.28 21.15
N LEU A 41 4.44 36.57 20.22
CA LEU A 41 3.02 36.49 20.54
C LEU A 41 2.85 35.10 21.17
N ASP A 42 2.54 35.03 22.47
CA ASP A 42 2.25 33.76 23.13
C ASP A 42 1.27 33.00 22.23
N LYS A 43 1.75 31.91 21.61
CA LYS A 43 0.85 31.04 20.87
C LYS A 43 -0.16 30.54 21.90
N PRO A 44 -1.46 30.63 21.63
CA PRO A 44 -2.46 30.07 22.53
C PRO A 44 -2.10 28.61 22.80
N ALA A 45 -2.24 28.18 24.06
CA ALA A 45 -2.09 26.77 24.36
C ALA A 45 -3.15 25.98 23.58
N LEU A 46 -2.90 24.71 23.25
CA LEU A 46 -3.81 23.89 22.45
C LEU A 46 -5.26 23.94 22.96
N ILE A 47 -5.41 23.92 24.28
CA ILE A 47 -6.68 24.03 25.03
C ILE A 47 -7.47 25.33 24.81
N ASP A 48 -6.79 26.40 24.42
CA ASP A 48 -7.38 27.72 24.17
C ASP A 48 -7.85 27.89 22.71
N LEU A 49 -7.48 26.95 21.82
CA LEU A 49 -7.92 26.97 20.43
C LEU A 49 -9.37 26.55 20.32
N LYS A 50 -10.12 27.24 19.46
CA LYS A 50 -11.51 26.94 19.17
C LYS A 50 -11.64 26.21 17.84
N PHE A 51 -12.13 24.98 17.89
CA PHE A 51 -12.39 24.14 16.75
C PHE A 51 -13.87 24.23 16.32
N PRO A 52 -14.20 23.96 15.05
CA PRO A 52 -15.59 23.88 14.62
C PRO A 52 -16.33 22.72 15.32
N ALA A 53 -17.58 22.95 15.73
CA ALA A 53 -18.36 21.97 16.48
C ALA A 53 -18.63 20.67 15.68
N ASP A 54 -18.76 20.77 14.35
CA ASP A 54 -19.00 19.64 13.45
C ASP A 54 -17.72 18.92 12.99
N PHE A 55 -16.56 19.24 13.59
CA PHE A 55 -15.29 18.65 13.22
C PHE A 55 -15.03 17.35 13.97
N ASN A 56 -14.77 16.27 13.24
CA ASN A 56 -14.67 14.90 13.77
C ASN A 56 -13.23 14.37 13.84
N PHE A 57 -12.23 15.20 13.52
CA PHE A 57 -10.80 14.87 13.60
C PHE A 57 -10.40 13.58 12.87
N VAL A 58 -11.07 13.26 11.76
CA VAL A 58 -10.66 12.19 10.85
C VAL A 58 -9.95 12.78 9.64
N THR A 59 -8.91 12.11 9.14
CA THR A 59 -8.12 12.62 7.99
C THR A 59 -8.59 12.11 6.64
N GLU A 60 -9.70 11.38 6.63
CA GLU A 60 -10.26 10.68 5.47
C GLU A 60 -11.64 11.13 5.05
N THR A 61 -12.01 10.76 3.82
CA THR A 61 -13.35 10.89 3.27
C THR A 61 -13.72 9.60 2.55
N ILE A 62 -15.01 9.27 2.58
CA ILE A 62 -15.55 8.12 1.85
C ILE A 62 -15.88 8.58 0.43
N VAL A 63 -15.41 7.84 -0.57
CA VAL A 63 -15.65 8.10 -1.99
C VAL A 63 -16.37 6.92 -2.62
N SER A 64 -17.50 7.19 -3.28
CA SER A 64 -18.21 6.21 -4.09
C SER A 64 -17.60 6.13 -5.49
N VAL A 65 -17.00 4.99 -5.81
CA VAL A 65 -16.43 4.66 -7.12
C VAL A 65 -17.45 3.88 -7.94
N ASN A 66 -17.89 4.48 -9.04
CA ASN A 66 -18.90 3.96 -9.95
C ASN A 66 -18.27 3.67 -11.31
N ILE A 67 -18.14 2.40 -11.68
CA ILE A 67 -17.61 1.99 -12.99
C ILE A 67 -18.69 1.26 -13.77
N THR A 68 -18.88 1.62 -15.03
CA THR A 68 -19.74 0.89 -15.97
C THR A 68 -18.91 0.41 -17.15
N ASP A 69 -18.87 -0.91 -17.36
CA ASP A 69 -18.22 -1.54 -18.51
C ASP A 69 -18.85 -2.91 -18.79
N ASN A 70 -19.43 -3.08 -19.98
CA ASN A 70 -20.09 -4.31 -20.41
C ASN A 70 -19.16 -5.24 -21.22
N SER A 71 -17.89 -4.90 -21.32
CA SER A 71 -16.92 -5.71 -22.04
C SER A 71 -16.66 -7.01 -21.25
N PRO A 72 -16.50 -8.17 -21.91
CA PRO A 72 -16.20 -9.43 -21.24
C PRO A 72 -14.77 -9.45 -20.67
N ASN A 73 -14.56 -10.21 -19.60
CA ASN A 73 -13.24 -10.52 -19.02
C ASN A 73 -12.42 -9.26 -18.69
N VAL A 74 -13.07 -8.24 -18.14
CA VAL A 74 -12.41 -7.00 -17.72
C VAL A 74 -12.25 -6.96 -16.22
N VAL A 75 -11.07 -6.55 -15.79
CA VAL A 75 -10.72 -6.33 -14.39
C VAL A 75 -10.33 -4.87 -14.24
N TYR A 76 -10.75 -4.28 -13.13
CA TYR A 76 -10.34 -2.95 -12.72
C TYR A 76 -9.53 -3.01 -11.45
N GLU A 77 -8.40 -2.32 -11.44
CA GLU A 77 -7.72 -1.92 -10.21
C GLU A 77 -7.98 -0.44 -9.96
N ALA A 78 -8.16 -0.07 -8.71
CA ALA A 78 -8.34 1.32 -8.29
C ALA A 78 -7.31 1.74 -7.25
N TYR A 79 -6.80 2.96 -7.42
CA TYR A 79 -5.78 3.56 -6.57
C TYR A 79 -6.14 5.01 -6.25
N ALA A 80 -5.70 5.50 -5.09
CA ALA A 80 -5.67 6.93 -4.81
C ALA A 80 -4.63 7.61 -5.72
N TYR A 81 -5.01 8.66 -6.45
CA TYR A 81 -4.05 9.40 -7.28
C TYR A 81 -3.22 10.36 -6.41
N SER A 82 -2.19 9.82 -5.76
CA SER A 82 -1.31 10.52 -4.82
C SER A 82 0.09 10.75 -5.40
N ASP A 83 0.87 11.63 -4.76
CA ASP A 83 2.29 11.81 -5.10
C ASP A 83 3.09 10.50 -4.94
N GLU A 84 2.74 9.66 -3.96
CA GLU A 84 3.35 8.34 -3.77
C GLU A 84 3.09 7.43 -4.97
N LEU A 85 1.84 7.39 -5.45
CA LEU A 85 1.49 6.64 -6.66
C LEU A 85 2.22 7.20 -7.88
N ILE A 86 2.23 8.52 -8.07
CA ILE A 86 2.91 9.16 -9.19
C ILE A 86 4.41 8.82 -9.20
N ASN A 87 5.06 8.91 -8.04
CA ASN A 87 6.46 8.53 -7.88
C ASN A 87 6.69 7.03 -8.12
N SER A 88 5.74 6.17 -7.72
CA SER A 88 5.79 4.73 -7.99
C SER A 88 5.60 4.41 -9.48
N LEU A 89 4.69 5.10 -10.18
CA LEU A 89 4.50 4.97 -11.63
C LEU A 89 5.76 5.33 -12.43
N ASP A 90 6.65 6.13 -11.84
CA ASP A 90 7.95 6.52 -12.37
C ASP A 90 9.12 5.64 -11.85
N SER A 91 8.90 4.63 -10.99
CA SER A 91 9.92 3.84 -10.26
C SER A 91 9.88 2.33 -10.51
N ILE A 92 11.05 1.65 -10.55
CA ILE A 92 11.23 0.19 -10.78
C ILE A 92 10.62 -0.74 -9.70
N ILE A 93 10.01 -0.18 -8.67
CA ILE A 93 9.84 -0.89 -7.40
C ILE A 93 8.38 -1.28 -7.19
N GLY A 94 8.10 -2.58 -7.39
CA GLY A 94 6.99 -3.29 -6.75
C GLY A 94 5.58 -2.98 -7.30
N PRO A 95 4.53 -3.55 -6.69
CA PRO A 95 3.15 -3.21 -7.03
C PRO A 95 2.94 -1.71 -6.85
N LEU A 96 2.00 -1.15 -7.61
CA LEU A 96 1.51 0.19 -7.31
C LEU A 96 1.02 0.21 -5.85
N PRO A 97 1.48 1.16 -5.02
CA PRO A 97 1.18 1.17 -3.60
C PRO A 97 -0.31 1.48 -3.39
N ASN A 98 -0.82 1.05 -2.24
CA ASN A 98 -2.13 1.46 -1.73
C ASN A 98 -3.29 1.14 -2.67
N LYS A 99 -3.30 -0.07 -3.24
CA LYS A 99 -4.43 -0.59 -4.02
C LYS A 99 -5.69 -0.57 -3.15
N LEU A 100 -6.74 0.06 -3.66
CA LEU A 100 -8.02 0.20 -2.96
C LEU A 100 -8.88 -1.05 -3.18
N PHE A 101 -8.96 -1.51 -4.43
CA PHE A 101 -9.61 -2.77 -4.79
C PHE A 101 -9.12 -3.27 -6.16
N GLU A 102 -9.36 -4.55 -6.41
CA GLU A 102 -9.28 -5.17 -7.74
C GLU A 102 -10.53 -6.02 -7.96
N LYS A 103 -11.34 -5.70 -8.98
CA LYS A 103 -12.64 -6.36 -9.20
C LYS A 103 -13.03 -6.45 -10.66
N GLN A 104 -13.84 -7.46 -10.97
CA GLN A 104 -14.58 -7.56 -12.22
C GLN A 104 -15.95 -6.85 -12.11
N PRO A 105 -16.44 -6.20 -13.18
CA PRO A 105 -17.79 -5.65 -13.19
C PRO A 105 -18.87 -6.75 -13.08
N LEU A 106 -19.67 -6.73 -12.01
CA LEU A 106 -20.82 -7.62 -11.87
C LEU A 106 -21.99 -7.06 -12.68
N ASN A 107 -22.47 -7.81 -13.67
CA ASN A 107 -23.49 -7.35 -14.64
C ASN A 107 -23.11 -6.00 -15.29
N GLY A 108 -21.82 -5.82 -15.58
CA GLY A 108 -21.27 -4.64 -16.23
C GLY A 108 -21.11 -3.41 -15.33
N SER A 109 -21.22 -3.56 -14.00
CA SER A 109 -21.05 -2.46 -13.05
C SER A 109 -20.15 -2.82 -11.86
N ILE A 110 -19.37 -1.85 -11.40
CA ILE A 110 -18.71 -1.85 -10.08
C ILE A 110 -19.26 -0.64 -9.31
N LEU A 111 -19.77 -0.89 -8.12
CA LEU A 111 -20.23 0.12 -7.17
C LEU A 111 -19.52 -0.16 -5.85
N GLU A 112 -18.50 0.63 -5.55
CA GLU A 112 -17.69 0.43 -4.34
C GLU A 112 -17.49 1.74 -3.58
N SER A 113 -17.35 1.63 -2.27
CA SER A 113 -17.00 2.75 -1.40
C SER A 113 -15.62 2.51 -0.81
N VAL A 114 -14.73 3.49 -0.98
CA VAL A 114 -13.33 3.47 -0.54
C VAL A 114 -13.04 4.69 0.33
N ASN A 115 -12.13 4.56 1.30
CA ASN A 115 -11.70 5.66 2.16
C ASN A 115 -10.40 6.23 1.60
N LEU A 116 -10.33 7.55 1.46
CA LEU A 116 -9.16 8.26 0.92
C LEU A 116 -8.79 9.40 1.85
N SER A 117 -7.51 9.76 1.91
CA SER A 117 -7.10 11.00 2.54
C SER A 117 -7.86 12.19 1.94
N THR A 118 -8.31 13.12 2.77
CA THR A 118 -9.15 14.27 2.36
C THR A 118 -8.54 15.21 1.32
N PHE A 119 -7.22 15.11 1.07
CA PHE A 119 -6.51 15.86 0.04
C PHE A 119 -6.45 15.15 -1.32
N ILE A 120 -6.90 13.90 -1.42
CA ILE A 120 -6.97 13.19 -2.70
C ILE A 120 -8.16 13.71 -3.50
N GLU A 121 -7.90 14.19 -4.71
CA GLU A 121 -8.91 14.79 -5.59
C GLU A 121 -9.25 13.90 -6.80
N ASP A 122 -8.44 12.88 -7.09
CA ASP A 122 -8.62 11.98 -8.22
C ASP A 122 -8.41 10.51 -7.82
N ILE A 123 -9.09 9.62 -8.54
CA ILE A 123 -8.87 8.17 -8.54
C ILE A 123 -8.10 7.78 -9.81
N PHE A 124 -7.11 6.93 -9.67
CA PHE A 124 -6.43 6.28 -10.80
C PHE A 124 -6.99 4.87 -10.99
N LEU A 125 -7.54 4.60 -12.17
CA LEU A 125 -8.04 3.27 -12.54
C LEU A 125 -7.12 2.63 -13.57
N VAL A 126 -6.84 1.35 -13.38
CA VAL A 126 -6.20 0.49 -14.38
C VAL A 126 -7.23 -0.52 -14.86
N ARG A 127 -7.69 -0.35 -16.09
CA ARG A 127 -8.60 -1.28 -16.77
C ARG A 127 -7.80 -2.32 -17.53
N LYS A 128 -7.97 -3.59 -17.20
CA LYS A 128 -7.28 -4.74 -17.80
C LYS A 128 -8.29 -5.60 -18.55
N SER A 129 -8.12 -5.73 -19.86
CA SER A 129 -8.98 -6.55 -20.74
C SER A 129 -8.12 -7.43 -21.62
N ASN A 130 -8.68 -8.47 -22.24
CA ASN A 130 -7.95 -9.39 -23.13
C ASN A 130 -7.26 -8.72 -24.33
N GLU A 131 -7.58 -7.46 -24.65
CA GLU A 131 -7.01 -6.73 -25.78
C GLU A 131 -6.01 -5.64 -25.37
N SER A 132 -6.17 -5.06 -24.18
CA SER A 132 -5.41 -3.89 -23.75
C SER A 132 -5.48 -3.62 -22.25
N VAL A 133 -4.49 -2.86 -21.78
CA VAL A 133 -4.53 -2.12 -20.51
C VAL A 133 -4.79 -0.66 -20.81
N ASN A 134 -5.72 -0.05 -20.07
CA ASN A 134 -5.99 1.38 -20.13
C ASN A 134 -5.82 1.99 -18.73
N GLU A 135 -5.01 3.04 -18.65
CA GLU A 135 -4.84 3.85 -17.44
C GLU A 135 -5.76 5.08 -17.57
N VAL A 136 -6.56 5.38 -16.55
CA VAL A 136 -7.46 6.55 -16.55
C VAL A 136 -7.46 7.24 -15.19
N ILE A 137 -7.38 8.58 -15.22
CA ILE A 137 -7.54 9.43 -14.03
C ILE A 137 -8.98 9.94 -14.02
N VAL A 138 -9.68 9.74 -12.91
CA VAL A 138 -11.09 10.06 -12.72
C VAL A 138 -11.22 11.05 -11.57
N PRO A 139 -11.75 12.26 -11.80
CA PRO A 139 -11.91 13.25 -10.74
C PRO A 139 -12.99 12.86 -9.74
N ILE A 140 -12.74 13.19 -8.47
CA ILE A 140 -13.70 13.04 -7.38
C ILE A 140 -14.53 14.31 -7.31
N ILE A 141 -15.83 14.18 -7.56
CA ILE A 141 -16.79 15.28 -7.52
C ILE A 141 -17.85 14.91 -6.49
N GLN A 142 -17.99 15.73 -5.45
CA GLN A 142 -18.97 15.51 -4.37
C GLN A 142 -18.88 14.10 -3.78
N ASN A 143 -17.66 13.65 -3.43
CA ASN A 143 -17.38 12.31 -2.89
C ASN A 143 -17.79 11.16 -3.83
N SER A 144 -17.82 11.39 -5.15
CA SER A 144 -18.00 10.33 -6.13
C SER A 144 -17.03 10.44 -7.29
N ALA A 145 -16.47 9.31 -7.71
CA ALA A 145 -15.69 9.15 -8.92
C ALA A 145 -16.48 8.21 -9.86
N SER A 146 -16.83 8.69 -11.05
CA SER A 146 -17.66 7.93 -12.00
C SER A 146 -16.96 7.76 -13.34
N TYR A 147 -16.88 6.52 -13.83
CA TYR A 147 -16.25 6.16 -15.09
C TYR A 147 -17.14 5.21 -15.89
N SER A 148 -17.27 5.44 -17.20
CA SER A 148 -17.99 4.53 -18.10
C SER A 148 -17.14 4.25 -19.33
N TYR A 149 -16.85 2.97 -19.56
CA TYR A 149 -16.16 2.52 -20.75
C TYR A 149 -17.19 2.23 -21.86
N ASN A 150 -17.10 2.98 -22.97
CA ASN A 150 -17.98 2.84 -24.14
C ASN A 150 -17.20 2.38 -25.39
N GLY A 151 -16.06 1.72 -25.21
CA GLY A 151 -15.07 1.49 -26.26
C GLY A 151 -14.09 2.66 -26.41
N ASN A 152 -13.15 2.54 -27.36
CA ASN A 152 -12.12 3.56 -27.61
C ASN A 152 -12.71 4.82 -28.26
N SER A 153 -13.39 5.65 -27.47
CA SER A 153 -13.78 7.01 -27.84
C SER A 153 -13.14 8.03 -26.87
N GLY A 154 -11.85 8.35 -27.08
CA GLY A 154 -11.15 9.40 -26.34
C GLY A 154 -9.70 9.59 -26.80
N LYS A 155 -9.39 10.79 -27.30
CA LYS A 155 -8.11 11.37 -27.80
C LYS A 155 -6.96 10.39 -28.13
N ARG A 156 -6.63 10.33 -29.43
CA ARG A 156 -5.46 9.68 -30.04
C ARG A 156 -4.20 9.79 -29.18
N ALA A 157 -3.82 8.69 -28.54
CA ALA A 157 -2.40 8.38 -28.36
C ALA A 157 -1.76 8.27 -29.77
N PRO A 158 -0.47 8.62 -29.93
CA PRO A 158 0.20 8.51 -31.22
C PRO A 158 0.08 7.07 -31.73
N SER A 159 -0.39 6.93 -32.97
CA SER A 159 -0.62 5.66 -33.63
C SER A 159 0.69 4.87 -33.73
N LYS A 160 0.87 3.86 -32.87
CA LYS A 160 1.75 2.73 -33.19
C LYS A 160 1.01 1.82 -34.17
N ALA A 161 1.74 1.30 -35.15
CA ALA A 161 1.20 0.53 -36.27
C ALA A 161 0.30 -0.62 -35.78
N ASN A 162 -0.83 -0.80 -36.47
CA ASN A 162 -1.70 -1.96 -36.30
C ASN A 162 -0.93 -3.24 -36.62
N SER A 163 -0.40 -3.92 -35.61
CA SER A 163 -0.40 -5.38 -35.65
C SER A 163 -1.82 -5.81 -35.29
N GLN A 164 -2.43 -6.67 -36.12
CA GLN A 164 -3.68 -7.33 -35.74
C GLN A 164 -3.35 -8.18 -34.50
N LYS A 165 -3.61 -7.65 -33.30
CA LYS A 165 -3.57 -8.45 -32.08
C LYS A 165 -4.58 -9.59 -32.30
N GLN A 166 -4.06 -10.80 -32.41
CA GLN A 166 -4.90 -11.99 -32.41
C GLN A 166 -5.55 -12.03 -31.04
N SER A 167 -6.83 -11.67 -30.97
CA SER A 167 -7.61 -11.68 -29.74
C SER A 167 -7.54 -13.08 -29.17
N ASN A 168 -6.89 -13.25 -28.01
CA ASN A 168 -6.93 -14.53 -27.32
C ASN A 168 -8.41 -14.78 -26.98
N THR A 169 -8.99 -15.82 -27.57
CA THR A 169 -10.38 -16.22 -27.36
C THR A 169 -10.58 -16.93 -26.02
N ASP A 170 -9.52 -17.03 -25.22
CA ASP A 170 -9.51 -17.54 -23.87
C ASP A 170 -10.11 -16.50 -22.91
N CYS A 171 -10.87 -16.96 -21.92
CA CYS A 171 -11.45 -16.13 -20.87
C CYS A 171 -10.38 -15.50 -19.95
N ALA A 172 -9.20 -16.13 -19.88
CA ALA A 172 -8.08 -15.68 -19.07
C ALA A 172 -7.67 -14.23 -19.39
N ASN A 173 -7.79 -13.36 -18.39
CA ASN A 173 -7.26 -12.00 -18.45
C ASN A 173 -5.73 -12.03 -18.41
N ILE A 174 -5.10 -12.07 -19.59
CA ILE A 174 -3.64 -12.09 -19.76
C ILE A 174 -2.97 -10.88 -19.08
N TYR A 175 -3.72 -9.81 -18.84
CA TYR A 175 -3.25 -8.56 -18.23
C TYR A 175 -3.51 -8.46 -16.72
N GLY A 176 -3.99 -9.54 -16.09
CA GLY A 176 -4.25 -9.66 -14.65
C GLY A 176 -3.56 -10.85 -13.98
N GLN A 177 -2.50 -11.40 -14.59
CA GLN A 177 -1.85 -12.60 -14.08
C GLN A 177 -1.12 -12.34 -12.74
N ARG A 178 -1.19 -13.29 -11.81
CA ARG A 178 -0.62 -13.19 -10.44
C ARG A 178 0.44 -14.25 -10.13
N PHE A 179 0.58 -15.27 -10.97
CA PHE A 179 1.40 -16.45 -10.68
C PHE A 179 2.73 -16.41 -11.41
N TYR A 180 3.83 -16.51 -10.67
CA TYR A 180 5.18 -16.46 -11.20
C TYR A 180 5.80 -17.86 -11.26
N ALA A 181 6.77 -18.04 -12.16
CA ALA A 181 7.59 -19.23 -12.15
C ALA A 181 8.50 -19.24 -10.92
N ASP A 182 8.43 -20.28 -10.08
CA ASP A 182 9.33 -20.41 -8.94
C ASP A 182 10.74 -20.80 -9.41
N VAL A 183 11.68 -19.89 -9.17
CA VAL A 183 13.10 -20.05 -9.47
C VAL A 183 13.98 -20.09 -8.20
N SER A 184 13.38 -20.21 -7.02
CA SER A 184 14.09 -20.23 -5.74
C SER A 184 14.92 -21.51 -5.53
N SER A 185 14.53 -22.60 -6.19
CA SER A 185 15.12 -23.95 -6.04
C SER A 185 15.78 -24.47 -7.32
N VAL A 186 16.19 -23.58 -8.23
CA VAL A 186 16.82 -23.95 -9.51
C VAL A 186 18.19 -24.61 -9.35
N SER A 187 18.53 -25.48 -10.28
CA SER A 187 19.87 -26.08 -10.39
C SER A 187 20.61 -25.54 -11.62
N ILE A 188 21.80 -24.97 -11.40
CA ILE A 188 22.62 -24.34 -12.45
C ILE A 188 23.80 -25.25 -12.81
N GLY A 189 23.91 -25.63 -14.08
CA GLY A 189 24.99 -26.45 -14.64
C GLY A 189 25.80 -25.73 -15.72
N ASN A 190 27.07 -26.09 -15.87
CA ASN A 190 27.96 -25.57 -16.90
C ASN A 190 28.93 -26.68 -17.37
N THR A 191 29.07 -26.85 -18.68
CA THR A 191 30.03 -27.78 -19.31
C THR A 191 31.01 -27.06 -20.25
N GLY A 192 31.28 -25.77 -20.01
CA GLY A 192 32.06 -24.89 -20.90
C GLY A 192 31.16 -24.28 -21.98
N ASP A 193 30.82 -25.07 -22.99
CA ASP A 193 30.05 -24.63 -24.16
C ASP A 193 28.53 -24.71 -23.96
N VAL A 194 28.06 -25.09 -22.78
CA VAL A 194 26.62 -25.13 -22.48
C VAL A 194 26.42 -24.69 -21.05
N ASN A 195 25.52 -23.71 -20.88
CA ASN A 195 24.98 -23.31 -19.59
C ASN A 195 23.56 -23.85 -19.46
N THR A 196 23.20 -24.37 -18.29
CA THR A 196 21.85 -24.87 -18.02
C THR A 196 21.32 -24.30 -16.72
N ILE A 197 20.03 -23.99 -16.70
CA ILE A 197 19.26 -23.72 -15.49
C ILE A 197 18.02 -24.59 -15.54
N SER A 198 17.89 -25.47 -14.56
CA SER A 198 16.87 -26.51 -14.49
C SER A 198 16.04 -26.36 -13.22
N ASN A 199 14.92 -27.09 -13.15
CA ASN A 199 13.99 -27.04 -12.03
C ASN A 199 13.27 -25.69 -11.91
N ILE A 200 13.04 -24.99 -13.02
CA ILE A 200 12.13 -23.84 -13.06
C ILE A 200 10.72 -24.39 -12.92
N GLN A 201 10.01 -24.04 -11.85
CA GLN A 201 8.67 -24.56 -11.57
C GLN A 201 7.60 -23.58 -12.05
N PHE A 202 6.52 -24.11 -12.61
CA PHE A 202 5.29 -23.39 -12.93
C PHE A 202 4.18 -24.02 -12.08
N PRO A 203 4.02 -23.61 -10.81
CA PRO A 203 3.18 -24.33 -9.86
C PRO A 203 1.71 -24.41 -10.26
N LYS A 204 1.15 -23.37 -10.91
CA LYS A 204 -0.27 -23.39 -11.31
C LYS A 204 -0.54 -24.29 -12.50
N GLN A 205 0.37 -24.35 -13.46
CA GLN A 205 0.29 -25.29 -14.57
C GLN A 205 0.76 -26.70 -14.19
N GLY A 206 1.46 -26.86 -13.05
CA GLY A 206 2.01 -28.14 -12.60
C GLY A 206 3.15 -28.65 -13.51
N VAL A 207 3.91 -27.73 -14.11
CA VAL A 207 4.94 -28.02 -15.13
C VAL A 207 6.32 -27.60 -14.63
N THR A 208 7.36 -28.31 -15.06
CA THR A 208 8.75 -27.92 -14.83
C THR A 208 9.48 -27.68 -16.14
N ALA A 209 10.45 -26.76 -16.13
CA ALA A 209 11.24 -26.43 -17.29
C ALA A 209 12.75 -26.41 -17.02
N ILE A 210 13.48 -26.57 -18.11
CA ILE A 210 14.92 -26.37 -18.20
C ILE A 210 15.22 -25.39 -19.33
N VAL A 211 16.10 -24.42 -19.07
CA VAL A 211 16.68 -23.55 -20.09
C VAL A 211 18.14 -23.94 -20.30
N MET A 212 18.48 -24.19 -21.56
CA MET A 212 19.84 -24.40 -22.03
C MET A 212 20.28 -23.18 -22.83
N ALA A 213 21.52 -22.74 -22.65
CA ALA A 213 22.14 -21.70 -23.46
C ALA A 213 23.44 -22.22 -24.07
N THR A 214 23.60 -22.03 -25.38
CA THR A 214 24.74 -22.53 -26.17
C THR A 214 25.38 -21.36 -26.93
N PRO A 215 26.71 -21.18 -26.88
CA PRO A 215 27.39 -20.18 -27.67
C PRO A 215 27.46 -20.66 -29.12
N VAL A 216 27.34 -19.74 -30.06
CA VAL A 216 27.52 -20.02 -31.48
C VAL A 216 28.72 -19.19 -31.99
N ASN A 217 29.48 -19.74 -32.94
CA ASN A 217 30.48 -19.02 -33.75
C ASN A 217 31.43 -18.02 -33.05
N GLY A 218 31.92 -18.34 -31.84
CA GLY A 218 32.95 -17.53 -31.16
C GLY A 218 32.42 -16.58 -30.09
N ALA A 219 31.12 -16.60 -29.80
CA ALA A 219 30.56 -16.00 -28.59
C ALA A 219 31.12 -16.70 -27.34
N GLU A 220 31.49 -15.93 -26.32
CA GLU A 220 31.98 -16.46 -25.04
C GLU A 220 31.00 -16.14 -23.91
N PHE A 221 30.69 -17.16 -23.10
CA PHE A 221 29.98 -16.93 -21.85
C PHE A 221 30.92 -16.34 -20.80
N LYS A 222 30.81 -15.03 -20.57
CA LYS A 222 31.54 -14.34 -19.48
C LYS A 222 31.18 -14.87 -18.09
N ASN A 223 29.98 -15.41 -17.90
CA ASN A 223 29.53 -16.05 -16.66
C ASN A 223 28.45 -17.12 -16.92
N ARG A 224 28.27 -18.04 -15.97
CA ARG A 224 27.12 -18.97 -15.89
C ARG A 224 25.80 -18.24 -15.61
N PHE A 225 24.67 -18.93 -15.76
CA PHE A 225 23.39 -18.46 -15.22
C PHE A 225 23.51 -18.09 -13.74
N SER A 226 22.76 -17.08 -13.33
CA SER A 226 22.64 -16.68 -11.94
C SER A 226 21.23 -16.17 -11.67
N ILE A 227 20.79 -16.33 -10.43
CA ILE A 227 19.55 -15.73 -9.95
C ILE A 227 19.89 -14.42 -9.26
N ALA A 228 19.18 -13.36 -9.62
CA ALA A 228 19.32 -12.05 -9.00
C ALA A 228 17.95 -11.52 -8.57
N GLY A 229 17.86 -11.09 -7.32
CA GLY A 229 16.66 -10.42 -6.81
C GLY A 229 16.46 -9.07 -7.50
N GLY A 230 15.23 -8.77 -7.88
CA GLY A 230 14.86 -7.48 -8.45
C GLY A 230 13.35 -7.28 -8.42
N GLY A 231 12.92 -6.08 -8.03
CA GLY A 231 11.53 -5.66 -8.24
C GLY A 231 11.19 -5.72 -9.72
N PHE A 232 9.98 -6.19 -10.02
CA PHE A 232 9.42 -6.16 -11.37
C PHE A 232 7.94 -5.87 -11.24
N SER A 233 7.50 -4.80 -11.90
CA SER A 233 6.11 -4.43 -12.02
C SER A 233 5.94 -3.82 -13.40
N THR A 234 4.91 -4.29 -14.11
CA THR A 234 4.52 -3.71 -15.41
C THR A 234 3.06 -3.30 -15.30
N PRO A 235 2.55 -2.40 -16.14
CA PRO A 235 1.11 -2.06 -16.17
C PRO A 235 0.18 -3.27 -16.41
N ILE A 236 0.75 -4.42 -16.76
CA ILE A 236 0.11 -5.69 -17.13
C ILE A 236 0.17 -6.69 -15.97
N PHE A 237 1.00 -6.42 -14.97
CA PHE A 237 1.35 -7.38 -13.94
C PHE A 237 1.55 -6.66 -12.62
N THR A 238 0.57 -6.84 -11.72
CA THR A 238 0.56 -6.21 -10.40
C THR A 238 1.03 -7.24 -9.39
N PHE A 239 2.20 -6.99 -8.81
CA PHE A 239 2.97 -7.99 -8.08
C PHE A 239 2.92 -7.78 -6.57
N ASN A 240 2.62 -8.78 -5.74
CA ASN A 240 2.88 -8.71 -4.29
C ASN A 240 4.06 -9.63 -3.91
N GLY A 241 5.28 -9.11 -3.64
CA GLY A 241 6.39 -9.92 -3.09
C GLY A 241 7.83 -9.51 -3.46
N PHE A 242 8.76 -10.49 -3.51
CA PHE A 242 10.10 -10.39 -4.12
C PHE A 242 10.24 -11.37 -5.30
N ASN A 243 10.69 -10.89 -6.46
CA ASN A 243 10.92 -11.72 -7.64
C ASN A 243 12.39 -11.90 -7.95
N PHE A 244 12.68 -13.03 -8.58
CA PHE A 244 14.00 -13.43 -9.00
C PHE A 244 14.07 -13.45 -10.53
N TRP A 245 15.14 -12.87 -11.05
CA TRP A 245 15.42 -12.87 -12.48
C TRP A 245 16.53 -13.86 -12.81
N ILE A 246 16.39 -14.51 -13.96
CA ILE A 246 17.45 -15.30 -14.56
C ILE A 246 18.35 -14.34 -15.33
N ARG A 247 19.61 -14.28 -14.92
CA ARG A 247 20.64 -13.45 -15.54
C ARG A 247 21.71 -14.32 -16.17
N SER A 248 22.14 -13.98 -17.38
CA SER A 248 23.42 -14.43 -17.95
C SER A 248 24.30 -13.25 -18.38
N LYS A 249 25.62 -13.44 -18.39
CA LYS A 249 26.57 -12.46 -18.93
C LYS A 249 27.21 -13.03 -20.21
N ILE A 250 27.12 -12.29 -21.30
CA ILE A 250 27.52 -12.72 -22.65
C ILE A 250 28.59 -11.77 -23.20
N ASP A 251 29.50 -12.29 -24.01
CA ASP A 251 30.40 -11.52 -24.88
C ASP A 251 30.34 -12.02 -26.32
N THR A 252 30.04 -11.11 -27.24
CA THR A 252 29.96 -11.36 -28.69
C THR A 252 31.06 -10.62 -29.47
N ASN A 253 32.05 -10.00 -28.80
CA ASN A 253 33.09 -9.19 -29.44
C ASN A 253 33.90 -9.89 -30.56
N ASN A 254 33.96 -11.22 -30.54
CA ASN A 254 34.72 -12.04 -31.49
C ASN A 254 33.82 -12.87 -32.42
N ASP A 255 32.51 -12.64 -32.41
CA ASP A 255 31.54 -13.39 -33.20
C ASP A 255 31.03 -12.55 -34.38
N PRO A 256 31.21 -12.99 -35.65
CA PRO A 256 30.71 -12.29 -36.82
C PRO A 256 29.17 -12.34 -36.97
N ASP A 257 28.49 -13.29 -36.32
CA ASP A 257 27.02 -13.42 -36.32
C ASP A 257 26.38 -12.83 -35.05
N GLY A 258 27.16 -12.72 -33.97
CA GLY A 258 26.90 -11.90 -32.78
C GLY A 258 25.73 -12.36 -31.88
N TYR A 259 25.56 -13.66 -31.65
CA TYR A 259 24.42 -14.15 -30.85
C TYR A 259 24.66 -15.36 -29.94
N VAL A 260 23.80 -15.50 -28.92
CA VAL A 260 23.67 -16.70 -28.07
C VAL A 260 22.26 -17.26 -28.22
N GLU A 261 22.16 -18.58 -28.41
CA GLU A 261 20.87 -19.29 -28.49
C GLU A 261 20.49 -19.88 -27.13
N PHE A 262 19.21 -19.72 -26.80
CA PHE A 262 18.56 -20.26 -25.62
C PHE A 262 17.45 -21.20 -26.06
N GLU A 263 17.42 -22.39 -25.48
CA GLU A 263 16.36 -23.38 -25.66
C GLU A 263 15.73 -23.69 -24.31
N MET A 264 14.45 -23.41 -24.17
CA MET A 264 13.64 -23.81 -23.03
C MET A 264 12.78 -25.02 -23.41
N THR A 265 12.81 -26.06 -22.59
CA THR A 265 11.94 -27.24 -22.76
C THR A 265 11.14 -27.50 -21.49
N PHE A 266 9.92 -27.99 -21.65
CA PHE A 266 9.00 -28.32 -20.57
C PHE A 266 8.85 -29.84 -20.45
N ASP A 267 8.70 -30.34 -19.22
CA ASP A 267 8.41 -31.76 -18.99
C ASP A 267 7.02 -32.18 -19.50
N THR A 268 6.07 -31.25 -19.49
CA THR A 268 4.73 -31.38 -20.04
C THR A 268 4.42 -30.19 -20.96
N PRO A 269 3.78 -30.40 -22.14
CA PRO A 269 3.41 -29.30 -23.03
C PRO A 269 2.48 -28.28 -22.38
N VAL A 270 2.68 -27.00 -22.67
CA VAL A 270 1.89 -25.85 -22.18
C VAL A 270 1.19 -25.13 -23.34
N GLN A 271 0.16 -24.35 -23.04
CA GLN A 271 -0.59 -23.60 -24.07
C GLN A 271 -0.12 -22.14 -24.18
N ASN A 272 0.13 -21.49 -23.04
CA ASN A 272 0.49 -20.09 -22.95
C ASN A 272 1.54 -19.85 -21.87
N LEU A 273 2.39 -18.86 -22.06
CA LEU A 273 3.36 -18.41 -21.06
C LEU A 273 3.64 -16.91 -21.23
N LEU A 274 3.82 -16.18 -20.14
CA LEU A 274 4.37 -14.83 -20.21
C LEU A 274 5.87 -14.87 -20.02
N MET A 275 6.59 -14.25 -20.95
CA MET A 275 8.03 -14.04 -20.85
C MET A 275 8.32 -12.56 -20.66
N HIS A 276 9.05 -12.25 -19.58
CA HIS A 276 9.41 -10.90 -19.20
C HIS A 276 10.89 -10.65 -19.48
N PHE A 277 11.18 -9.44 -19.96
CA PHE A 277 12.52 -9.01 -20.33
C PHE A 277 12.86 -7.72 -19.59
N ARG A 278 14.14 -7.55 -19.27
CA ARG A 278 14.69 -6.27 -18.84
C ARG A 278 16.05 -6.01 -19.48
N SER A 279 16.44 -4.73 -19.52
CA SER A 279 17.67 -4.27 -20.15
C SER A 279 17.78 -4.82 -21.57
N VAL A 280 16.79 -4.54 -22.42
CA VAL A 280 16.85 -4.87 -23.87
C VAL A 280 17.64 -3.80 -24.63
N ASP A 281 18.15 -2.78 -23.94
CA ASP A 281 18.94 -1.69 -24.51
C ASP A 281 20.20 -2.27 -25.18
N ALA A 282 20.36 -1.98 -26.47
CA ALA A 282 21.45 -2.49 -27.31
C ALA A 282 21.48 -4.02 -27.49
N SER A 283 20.36 -4.73 -27.33
CA SER A 283 20.21 -6.16 -27.66
C SER A 283 18.83 -6.46 -28.21
N MET A 284 18.75 -7.41 -29.13
CA MET A 284 17.50 -7.88 -29.69
C MET A 284 17.24 -9.32 -29.26
N TYR A 285 15.97 -9.68 -29.09
CA TYR A 285 15.55 -11.05 -28.82
C TYR A 285 14.81 -11.58 -30.04
N GLN A 286 15.43 -12.52 -30.76
CA GLN A 286 14.85 -13.16 -31.93
C GLN A 286 14.31 -14.53 -31.57
N PHE A 287 13.03 -14.80 -31.87
CA PHE A 287 12.42 -16.11 -31.64
C PHE A 287 12.52 -17.00 -32.87
N VAL A 288 12.70 -18.31 -32.64
CA VAL A 288 12.93 -19.31 -33.68
C VAL A 288 12.03 -20.53 -33.45
N GLY A 289 11.64 -21.21 -34.52
CA GLY A 289 10.77 -22.39 -34.49
C GLY A 289 9.33 -22.08 -34.90
N ASP A 290 8.43 -23.04 -34.78
CA ASP A 290 7.07 -22.98 -35.31
C ASP A 290 5.98 -23.42 -34.32
N GLN A 291 6.35 -23.86 -33.11
CA GLN A 291 5.38 -24.33 -32.11
C GLN A 291 4.60 -23.20 -31.44
N HIS A 292 5.10 -21.97 -31.48
CA HIS A 292 4.54 -20.83 -30.76
C HIS A 292 4.62 -19.52 -31.55
N THR A 293 3.79 -18.56 -31.15
CA THR A 293 3.78 -17.18 -31.60
C THR A 293 3.97 -16.23 -30.42
N GLU A 294 4.49 -15.03 -30.68
CA GLU A 294 4.72 -14.03 -29.65
C GLU A 294 3.78 -12.84 -29.85
N THR A 295 3.32 -12.22 -28.78
CA THR A 295 2.58 -10.96 -28.83
C THR A 295 3.13 -10.00 -27.79
N LEU A 296 3.54 -8.81 -28.24
CA LEU A 296 3.98 -7.75 -27.33
C LEU A 296 2.81 -7.22 -26.51
N LEU A 297 2.87 -7.47 -25.20
CA LEU A 297 1.87 -6.98 -24.26
C LEU A 297 2.28 -5.63 -23.70
N SER A 298 3.51 -5.51 -23.17
CA SER A 298 4.07 -4.26 -22.61
C SER A 298 5.50 -4.02 -23.09
N GLY A 299 5.86 -2.74 -23.19
CA GLY A 299 7.26 -2.31 -23.33
C GLY A 299 7.43 -0.81 -23.56
N GLY A 300 6.53 0.01 -23.00
CA GLY A 300 6.60 1.46 -23.12
C GLY A 300 6.52 2.01 -24.55
N SER A 301 7.13 3.17 -24.74
CA SER A 301 7.24 3.85 -26.04
C SER A 301 8.34 3.26 -26.91
N GLU A 302 9.38 2.70 -26.32
CA GLU A 302 10.58 2.24 -27.02
C GLU A 302 10.46 0.82 -27.59
N PHE A 303 9.74 -0.11 -26.94
CA PHE A 303 9.73 -1.49 -27.43
C PHE A 303 8.85 -1.65 -28.65
N VAL A 304 9.40 -2.40 -29.61
CA VAL A 304 8.72 -2.84 -30.80
C VAL A 304 9.01 -4.33 -30.99
N TYR A 305 7.95 -5.07 -31.30
CA TYR A 305 8.05 -6.44 -31.74
C TYR A 305 7.76 -6.47 -33.26
N ASP A 306 8.69 -7.03 -34.01
CA ASP A 306 8.60 -7.20 -35.46
C ASP A 306 8.09 -8.61 -35.76
N ASP A 307 6.81 -8.74 -36.11
CA ASP A 307 6.17 -10.05 -36.35
C ASP A 307 6.78 -10.81 -37.55
N THR A 308 7.41 -10.11 -38.49
CA THR A 308 7.97 -10.74 -39.70
C THR A 308 9.31 -11.39 -39.39
N GLU A 309 10.17 -10.68 -38.68
CA GLU A 309 11.49 -11.17 -38.28
C GLU A 309 11.46 -11.93 -36.94
N ARG A 310 10.33 -11.85 -36.23
CA ARG A 310 10.11 -12.35 -34.86
C ARG A 310 11.12 -11.81 -33.86
N ILE A 311 11.32 -10.48 -33.91
CA ILE A 311 12.33 -9.78 -33.13
C ILE A 311 11.69 -8.77 -32.17
N LEU A 312 11.98 -8.92 -30.88
CA LEU A 312 11.79 -7.86 -29.89
C LEU A 312 13.04 -6.96 -29.85
N ARG A 313 12.84 -5.65 -29.97
CA ARG A 313 13.91 -4.66 -29.89
C ARG A 313 13.47 -3.37 -29.19
N ASP A 314 14.46 -2.67 -28.64
CA ASP A 314 14.34 -1.28 -28.22
C ASP A 314 14.63 -0.34 -29.41
N THR A 315 13.75 0.63 -29.67
CA THR A 315 13.91 1.56 -30.80
C THR A 315 14.61 2.87 -30.46
N ASP A 316 14.83 3.19 -29.19
CA ASP A 316 15.63 4.34 -28.75
C ASP A 316 16.46 3.97 -27.50
N PRO A 317 17.50 3.12 -27.63
CA PRO A 317 18.29 2.61 -26.50
C PRO A 317 19.16 3.69 -25.80
N ARG A 318 18.96 4.97 -26.13
CA ARG A 318 19.62 6.14 -25.53
C ARG A 318 18.62 7.09 -24.88
N SER A 319 17.31 6.84 -24.98
CA SER A 319 16.29 7.68 -24.37
C SER A 319 16.36 7.55 -22.85
N LYS A 320 16.85 8.61 -22.18
CA LYS A 320 16.74 8.71 -20.72
C LYS A 320 15.34 9.14 -20.25
N ALA A 321 14.37 9.18 -21.18
CA ALA A 321 13.04 9.71 -20.95
C ALA A 321 12.17 8.63 -20.30
N ARG A 322 12.30 8.52 -18.96
CA ARG A 322 11.63 7.59 -18.04
C ARG A 322 12.40 6.29 -17.84
N TYR A 323 13.42 6.41 -16.99
CA TYR A 323 14.33 5.38 -16.49
C TYR A 323 13.68 4.06 -15.99
N TYR A 324 12.35 4.02 -15.80
CA TYR A 324 11.61 2.84 -15.33
C TYR A 324 11.02 1.96 -16.46
N ARG A 325 10.59 2.54 -17.59
CA ARG A 325 10.03 1.76 -18.72
C ARG A 325 11.06 1.44 -19.80
N ASP A 326 12.23 2.08 -19.76
CA ASP A 326 13.34 1.85 -20.69
C ASP A 326 13.90 0.43 -20.47
N GLY A 327 13.94 -0.37 -21.53
CA GLY A 327 14.48 -1.71 -21.46
C GLY A 327 13.61 -2.80 -20.81
N TYR A 328 12.37 -2.56 -20.36
CA TYR A 328 11.47 -3.61 -19.80
C TYR A 328 10.30 -3.95 -20.70
N GLY A 329 9.94 -5.23 -20.82
CA GLY A 329 8.76 -5.63 -21.59
C GLY A 329 8.27 -7.04 -21.31
N THR A 330 7.07 -7.34 -21.81
CA THR A 330 6.43 -8.65 -21.66
C THR A 330 5.89 -9.12 -23.00
N LEU A 331 6.25 -10.35 -23.37
CA LEU A 331 5.65 -11.08 -24.47
C LEU A 331 4.72 -12.16 -23.93
N LEU A 332 3.55 -12.27 -24.54
CA LEU A 332 2.75 -13.49 -24.49
C LEU A 332 3.33 -14.48 -25.50
N ILE A 333 3.68 -15.68 -25.04
CA ILE A 333 4.03 -16.82 -25.87
C ILE A 333 2.82 -17.74 -25.92
N SER A 334 2.25 -17.95 -27.10
CA SER A 334 1.06 -18.79 -27.30
C SER A 334 1.34 -19.93 -28.25
N ALA A 335 0.77 -21.11 -27.98
CA ALA A 335 0.86 -22.26 -28.87
C ALA A 335 0.27 -21.92 -30.25
N ALA A 336 1.03 -22.20 -31.31
CA ALA A 336 0.54 -22.06 -32.69
C ALA A 336 -0.59 -23.08 -32.98
N SER A 337 -0.60 -24.21 -32.28
CA SER A 337 -1.68 -25.21 -32.33
C SER A 337 -1.68 -26.07 -31.07
N GLY A 338 -2.74 -26.01 -30.27
CA GLY A 338 -2.92 -26.85 -29.07
C GLY A 338 -1.94 -26.48 -27.96
N THR A 339 -0.77 -27.11 -27.95
CA THR A 339 0.27 -26.95 -26.92
C THR A 339 1.66 -26.92 -27.55
N PHE A 340 2.63 -26.29 -26.90
CA PHE A 340 4.05 -26.35 -27.23
C PHE A 340 4.84 -26.91 -26.04
N ASN A 341 5.98 -27.55 -26.30
CA ASN A 341 6.87 -28.05 -25.26
C ASN A 341 8.28 -27.48 -25.35
N ARG A 342 8.48 -26.51 -26.25
CA ARG A 342 9.76 -25.86 -26.49
C ARG A 342 9.62 -24.42 -26.93
N ILE A 343 10.47 -23.55 -26.39
CA ILE A 343 10.69 -22.16 -26.85
C ILE A 343 12.16 -22.02 -27.20
N VAL A 344 12.47 -21.44 -28.37
CA VAL A 344 13.85 -21.12 -28.76
C VAL A 344 13.95 -19.64 -29.06
N TRP A 345 14.91 -18.96 -28.45
CA TRP A 345 15.21 -17.56 -28.75
C TRP A 345 16.71 -17.29 -28.78
N ARG A 346 17.09 -16.23 -29.46
CA ARG A 346 18.46 -15.76 -29.60
C ARG A 346 18.56 -14.36 -29.05
N ARG A 347 19.58 -14.10 -28.23
CA ARG A 347 19.99 -12.72 -27.95
C ARG A 347 21.02 -12.30 -28.99
N VAL A 348 20.72 -11.25 -29.73
CA VAL A 348 21.53 -10.72 -30.84
C VAL A 348 21.95 -9.28 -30.51
N ASP A 349 23.15 -8.86 -30.90
CA ASP A 349 23.55 -7.45 -30.78
C ASP A 349 22.68 -6.54 -31.67
N ASP A 350 22.33 -5.33 -31.19
CA ASP A 350 21.67 -4.34 -32.03
C ASP A 350 22.71 -3.67 -32.97
N PRO A 351 22.63 -3.88 -34.30
CA PRO A 351 23.59 -3.33 -35.24
C PRO A 351 23.58 -1.80 -35.32
N ASN A 352 22.56 -1.13 -34.76
CA ASN A 352 22.43 0.32 -34.76
C ASN A 352 23.09 0.97 -33.54
N THR A 353 23.65 0.17 -32.64
CA THR A 353 24.31 0.65 -31.42
C THR A 353 25.77 0.20 -31.38
N ASN A 354 26.62 1.07 -30.85
CA ASN A 354 28.02 0.72 -30.56
C ASN A 354 28.20 0.23 -29.11
N GLY A 355 27.09 0.14 -28.35
CA GLY A 355 27.09 -0.37 -26.99
C GLY A 355 26.83 -1.86 -27.02
N GLN A 356 27.63 -2.65 -26.32
CA GLN A 356 27.29 -4.04 -26.06
C GLN A 356 26.58 -4.12 -24.72
N ASN A 357 25.41 -4.74 -24.72
CA ASN A 357 24.79 -5.15 -23.48
C ASN A 357 25.22 -6.57 -23.14
N ASP A 358 26.26 -6.63 -22.31
CA ASP A 358 26.83 -7.86 -21.79
C ASP A 358 25.85 -8.66 -20.90
N THR A 359 24.64 -8.18 -20.62
CA THR A 359 23.73 -8.82 -19.66
C THR A 359 22.36 -9.09 -20.25
N ASN A 360 21.95 -10.35 -20.17
CA ASN A 360 20.62 -10.78 -20.55
C ASN A 360 19.83 -11.15 -19.29
N TRP A 361 18.59 -10.67 -19.21
CA TRP A 361 17.72 -10.84 -18.07
C TRP A 361 16.32 -11.19 -18.53
N PHE A 362 15.83 -12.34 -18.07
CA PHE A 362 14.47 -12.78 -18.32
C PHE A 362 13.90 -13.50 -17.10
N THR A 363 12.58 -13.52 -17.02
CA THR A 363 11.81 -14.35 -16.09
C THR A 363 10.46 -14.69 -16.70
N PHE A 364 9.67 -15.51 -16.03
CA PHE A 364 8.41 -16.04 -16.56
C PHE A 364 7.28 -15.90 -15.55
N SER A 365 6.06 -15.68 -16.06
CA SER A 365 4.83 -15.84 -15.29
C SER A 365 3.84 -16.72 -16.06
N GLU A 366 2.91 -17.29 -15.31
CA GLU A 366 1.91 -18.20 -15.81
C GLU A 366 0.74 -17.42 -16.39
N VAL A 367 0.19 -17.93 -17.49
CA VAL A 367 -1.15 -17.53 -17.93
C VAL A 367 -2.07 -18.63 -17.46
N GLU A 368 -2.86 -18.36 -16.43
CA GLU A 368 -3.84 -19.32 -15.96
C GLU A 368 -4.84 -19.59 -17.09
N ILE A 369 -5.16 -20.87 -17.30
CA ILE A 369 -6.28 -21.29 -18.13
C ILE A 369 -7.55 -20.85 -17.38
N CYS A 370 -8.69 -20.58 -18.05
CA CYS A 370 -9.91 -20.19 -17.32
C CYS A 370 -10.36 -21.27 -16.34
N ASN A 371 -9.86 -21.17 -15.13
CA ASN A 371 -10.15 -22.05 -14.03
C ASN A 371 -10.94 -21.27 -13.01
N ASP A 372 -11.93 -21.96 -12.48
CA ASP A 372 -12.80 -21.54 -11.40
C ASP A 372 -12.87 -22.80 -10.54
N GLU A 373 -11.83 -22.97 -9.72
CA GLU A 373 -11.55 -24.24 -9.03
C GLU A 373 -12.68 -24.59 -8.06
N ASP A 374 -13.24 -23.59 -7.39
CA ASP A 374 -14.32 -23.75 -6.42
C ASP A 374 -15.74 -23.56 -6.99
N ARG A 375 -15.84 -23.09 -8.24
CA ARG A 375 -17.08 -22.98 -9.05
C ARG A 375 -18.05 -21.93 -8.52
N ASP A 376 -17.54 -20.84 -7.98
CA ASP A 376 -18.34 -19.73 -7.48
C ASP A 376 -18.74 -18.72 -8.58
N GLY A 377 -18.13 -18.84 -9.77
CA GLY A 377 -18.35 -18.00 -10.94
C GLY A 377 -17.33 -16.89 -11.12
N VAL A 378 -16.29 -16.84 -10.28
CA VAL A 378 -15.15 -15.94 -10.39
C VAL A 378 -13.92 -16.73 -10.81
N GLU A 379 -13.15 -16.20 -11.76
CA GLU A 379 -11.95 -16.88 -12.24
C GLU A 379 -10.82 -16.77 -11.22
N ASP A 380 -10.07 -17.86 -11.01
CA ASP A 380 -8.96 -17.98 -10.06
C ASP A 380 -7.94 -16.82 -10.15
N SER A 381 -7.74 -16.28 -11.35
CA SER A 381 -6.79 -15.20 -11.62
C SER A 381 -7.14 -13.88 -10.93
N VAL A 382 -8.42 -13.68 -10.59
CA VAL A 382 -8.94 -12.48 -9.92
C VAL A 382 -9.60 -12.77 -8.59
N ASP A 383 -9.89 -14.04 -8.32
CA ASP A 383 -10.41 -14.53 -7.06
C ASP A 383 -9.31 -14.46 -5.99
N GLU A 384 -9.61 -13.80 -4.86
CA GLU A 384 -8.72 -13.75 -3.70
C GLU A 384 -8.81 -15.03 -2.84
N TYR A 385 -9.87 -15.81 -3.02
CA TYR A 385 -10.20 -17.03 -2.32
C TYR A 385 -10.51 -18.19 -3.29
N PRO A 386 -9.61 -18.53 -4.25
CA PRO A 386 -9.87 -19.47 -5.36
C PRO A 386 -10.10 -20.94 -4.95
N ASN A 387 -10.30 -21.24 -3.66
CA ASN A 387 -10.59 -22.57 -3.16
C ASN A 387 -11.75 -22.54 -2.12
N ASP A 388 -12.47 -21.42 -2.00
CA ASP A 388 -13.57 -21.22 -1.06
C ASP A 388 -14.72 -20.48 -1.75
N ALA A 389 -15.64 -21.25 -2.33
CA ALA A 389 -16.78 -20.74 -3.10
C ALA A 389 -17.78 -19.84 -2.33
N THR A 390 -17.52 -19.56 -1.06
CA THR A 390 -18.28 -18.61 -0.25
C THR A 390 -17.67 -17.21 -0.23
N ARG A 391 -16.46 -17.02 -0.78
CA ARG A 391 -15.67 -15.79 -0.78
C ARG A 391 -15.01 -15.64 -2.15
N ALA A 392 -14.88 -14.41 -2.63
CA ALA A 392 -14.28 -14.11 -3.93
C ALA A 392 -13.38 -12.86 -3.89
N TYR A 393 -13.80 -11.83 -3.14
CA TYR A 393 -13.13 -10.53 -3.15
C TYR A 393 -12.91 -9.99 -1.74
N ALA A 394 -11.87 -9.18 -1.56
CA ALA A 394 -11.64 -8.44 -0.34
C ALA A 394 -11.43 -6.94 -0.63
N ILE A 395 -11.87 -6.10 0.31
CA ILE A 395 -11.60 -4.65 0.27
C ILE A 395 -11.09 -4.23 1.64
N THR A 396 -9.88 -3.71 1.68
CA THR A 396 -9.18 -3.36 2.91
C THR A 396 -9.14 -1.85 3.10
N TYR A 397 -9.59 -1.41 4.27
CA TYR A 397 -9.37 -0.08 4.81
C TYR A 397 -8.04 -0.04 5.58
N PRO A 398 -7.18 0.99 5.40
CA PRO A 398 -7.27 2.03 4.38
C PRO A 398 -6.87 1.55 2.97
N SER A 399 -5.98 0.54 2.89
CA SER A 399 -5.60 -0.11 1.63
C SER A 399 -5.03 -1.51 1.89
N SER A 400 -4.74 -2.28 0.84
CA SER A 400 -4.12 -3.61 0.97
C SER A 400 -2.69 -3.60 1.52
N SER A 401 -2.04 -2.44 1.65
CA SER A 401 -0.62 -2.32 2.02
C SER A 401 -0.33 -1.36 3.18
N THR A 402 -1.36 -0.71 3.74
CA THR A 402 -1.20 0.28 4.80
C THR A 402 -2.24 0.06 5.91
N LYS A 403 -1.90 0.57 7.10
CA LYS A 403 -2.77 0.63 8.27
C LYS A 403 -3.08 2.10 8.57
N ALA A 404 -4.27 2.37 9.09
CA ALA A 404 -4.64 3.63 9.73
C ALA A 404 -4.21 3.60 11.20
N SER A 405 -4.18 4.74 11.88
CA SER A 405 -3.93 4.84 13.32
C SER A 405 -5.11 5.48 14.03
N LEU A 406 -5.60 4.81 15.08
CA LEU A 406 -6.48 5.39 16.08
C LEU A 406 -5.66 5.72 17.32
N ILE A 407 -5.72 6.96 17.77
CA ILE A 407 -4.95 7.47 18.90
C ILE A 407 -5.90 8.13 19.90
N PHE A 408 -5.77 7.78 21.18
CA PHE A 408 -6.68 8.17 22.24
C PHE A 408 -5.96 8.87 23.39
N GLU A 409 -6.68 9.79 24.02
CA GLU A 409 -6.54 10.17 25.42
C GLU A 409 -7.53 9.34 26.26
N ASP A 410 -7.19 8.94 27.48
CA ASP A 410 -8.00 8.02 28.29
C ASP A 410 -8.71 8.66 29.50
N LEU A 411 -8.47 9.96 29.73
CA LEU A 411 -9.01 10.68 30.87
C LEU A 411 -10.42 11.23 30.68
N TRP A 412 -11.10 10.92 29.57
CA TRP A 412 -12.47 11.38 29.33
C TRP A 412 -13.40 11.05 30.53
N PRO A 413 -14.25 12.00 30.97
CA PRO A 413 -14.55 13.29 30.35
C PRO A 413 -13.72 14.46 30.93
N PHE A 414 -12.58 14.17 31.56
CA PHE A 414 -11.64 15.17 32.06
C PHE A 414 -10.56 15.50 31.01
N LYS A 415 -9.95 16.67 31.20
CA LYS A 415 -8.85 17.15 30.34
C LYS A 415 -7.56 16.38 30.63
N GLY A 416 -6.88 15.93 29.58
CA GLY A 416 -5.55 15.35 29.62
C GLY A 416 -4.45 16.35 29.25
N ASP A 417 -3.36 15.86 28.67
CA ASP A 417 -2.26 16.68 28.16
C ASP A 417 -2.17 16.68 26.61
N TRP A 418 -3.06 15.92 25.93
CA TRP A 418 -3.21 15.92 24.47
C TRP A 418 -1.94 15.48 23.73
N ASP A 419 -1.18 14.56 24.32
CA ASP A 419 -0.08 13.88 23.64
C ASP A 419 -0.54 12.69 22.77
N PHE A 420 -1.80 12.25 22.95
CA PHE A 420 -2.49 11.16 22.26
C PHE A 420 -1.70 9.85 22.25
N ASN A 421 -1.00 9.56 23.34
CA ASN A 421 -0.24 8.33 23.47
C ASN A 421 -0.75 7.40 24.58
N ASP A 422 -1.85 7.73 25.27
CA ASP A 422 -2.43 6.90 26.34
C ASP A 422 -2.73 5.48 25.82
N THR A 423 -3.50 5.39 24.73
CA THR A 423 -3.68 4.15 23.98
C THR A 423 -3.76 4.46 22.49
N ALA A 424 -2.94 3.76 21.70
CA ALA A 424 -2.89 3.92 20.26
C ALA A 424 -2.83 2.56 19.58
N LEU A 425 -3.41 2.48 18.38
CA LEU A 425 -3.39 1.26 17.56
C LEU A 425 -3.27 1.59 16.08
N ASP A 426 -2.40 0.84 15.41
CA ASP A 426 -2.37 0.78 13.95
C ASP A 426 -3.27 -0.38 13.50
N TYR A 427 -4.21 -0.14 12.60
CA TYR A 427 -5.23 -1.11 12.21
C TYR A 427 -5.60 -1.06 10.73
N SER A 428 -6.13 -2.18 10.25
CA SER A 428 -6.79 -2.30 8.96
C SER A 428 -8.05 -3.15 9.09
N ILE A 429 -9.04 -2.85 8.25
CA ILE A 429 -10.32 -3.57 8.24
C ILE A 429 -10.55 -4.15 6.85
N THR A 430 -10.59 -5.46 6.74
CA THR A 430 -10.83 -6.17 5.47
C THR A 430 -12.27 -6.68 5.43
N ARG A 431 -13.07 -6.15 4.51
CA ARG A 431 -14.41 -6.66 4.21
C ARG A 431 -14.29 -7.75 3.16
N ILE A 432 -14.92 -8.90 3.40
CA ILE A 432 -14.85 -10.09 2.56
C ILE A 432 -16.19 -10.29 1.86
N PHE A 433 -16.19 -10.50 0.55
CA PHE A 433 -17.38 -10.62 -0.29
C PHE A 433 -17.40 -11.95 -1.04
N ASN A 434 -18.59 -12.47 -1.31
CA ASN A 434 -18.79 -13.58 -2.24
C ASN A 434 -18.82 -13.10 -3.71
N ALA A 435 -18.89 -14.03 -4.68
CA ALA A 435 -19.03 -13.76 -6.11
C ALA A 435 -20.24 -12.85 -6.50
N ARG A 436 -21.22 -12.70 -5.61
CA ARG A 436 -22.43 -11.88 -5.83
C ARG A 436 -22.28 -10.46 -5.26
N ASN A 437 -21.08 -10.07 -4.81
CA ASN A 437 -20.81 -8.82 -4.10
C ASN A 437 -21.61 -8.66 -2.79
N GLU A 438 -21.93 -9.76 -2.13
CA GLU A 438 -22.51 -9.76 -0.79
C GLU A 438 -21.39 -10.02 0.23
N MET A 439 -21.30 -9.17 1.25
CA MET A 439 -20.36 -9.28 2.34
C MET A 439 -20.66 -10.52 3.19
N VAL A 440 -19.66 -11.34 3.43
CA VAL A 440 -19.76 -12.60 4.20
C VAL A 440 -18.95 -12.58 5.48
N GLY A 441 -18.04 -11.62 5.65
CA GLY A 441 -17.25 -11.46 6.85
C GLY A 441 -16.42 -10.18 6.88
N ILE A 442 -15.81 -9.93 8.03
CA ILE A 442 -14.93 -8.78 8.28
C ILE A 442 -13.74 -9.27 9.10
N ASP A 443 -12.55 -8.86 8.70
CA ASP A 443 -11.32 -9.05 9.47
C ASP A 443 -10.84 -7.69 10.00
N PHE A 444 -10.44 -7.66 11.27
CA PHE A 444 -9.78 -6.54 11.95
C PHE A 444 -8.35 -6.96 12.26
N ASP A 445 -7.39 -6.44 11.52
CA ASP A 445 -5.95 -6.61 11.79
C ASP A 445 -5.45 -5.38 12.54
N TYR A 446 -4.75 -5.57 13.65
CA TYR A 446 -4.31 -4.45 14.48
C TYR A 446 -3.00 -4.73 15.25
N VAL A 447 -2.32 -3.65 15.60
CA VAL A 447 -1.18 -3.61 16.52
C VAL A 447 -1.43 -2.49 17.51
N VAL A 448 -1.38 -2.78 18.81
CA VAL A 448 -1.34 -1.73 19.84
C VAL A 448 0.05 -1.08 19.77
N THR A 449 0.09 0.21 19.48
CA THR A 449 1.34 0.98 19.28
C THR A 449 1.74 1.79 20.53
N SER A 450 0.83 1.93 21.51
CA SER A 450 1.14 2.61 22.77
C SER A 450 0.37 2.06 23.97
N ASP A 451 1.06 2.12 25.10
CA ASP A 451 0.59 2.01 26.49
C ASP A 451 1.25 3.17 27.25
N GLY A 452 0.74 4.39 27.01
CA GLY A 452 1.15 5.61 27.72
C GLY A 452 0.31 5.88 28.96
N ALA A 453 -0.81 5.18 29.07
CA ALA A 453 -1.82 5.33 30.09
C ALA A 453 -1.39 4.84 31.47
N GLY A 454 -1.98 5.43 32.51
CA GLY A 454 -2.03 4.82 33.84
C GLY A 454 -3.15 3.78 34.00
N PHE A 455 -4.17 3.84 33.14
CA PHE A 455 -5.30 2.92 33.13
C PHE A 455 -5.06 1.70 32.26
N VAL A 456 -5.77 0.61 32.57
CA VAL A 456 -5.84 -0.56 31.68
C VAL A 456 -7.08 -0.40 30.80
N ASN A 457 -6.84 0.04 29.56
CA ASN A 457 -7.90 0.33 28.61
C ASN A 457 -8.22 -0.87 27.70
N SER A 458 -9.50 -0.99 27.35
CA SER A 458 -10.04 -1.99 26.42
C SER A 458 -10.51 -1.33 25.12
N PHE A 459 -10.71 -2.09 24.04
CA PHE A 459 -11.10 -1.52 22.76
C PHE A 459 -12.05 -2.42 21.96
N ALA A 460 -13.00 -1.80 21.28
CA ALA A 460 -13.99 -2.48 20.45
C ALA A 460 -14.45 -1.60 19.27
N PHE A 461 -15.06 -2.26 18.28
CA PHE A 461 -15.82 -1.59 17.23
C PHE A 461 -17.31 -1.90 17.37
N GLU A 462 -18.17 -0.89 17.26
CA GLU A 462 -19.60 -1.07 16.96
C GLU A 462 -19.81 -0.95 15.45
N ILE A 463 -20.54 -1.90 14.87
CA ILE A 463 -20.90 -1.88 13.45
C ILE A 463 -22.38 -1.51 13.33
N GLU A 464 -22.66 -0.22 13.15
CA GLU A 464 -24.01 0.28 12.97
C GLU A 464 -24.73 -0.44 11.81
N GLY A 465 -26.00 -0.79 12.05
CA GLY A 465 -26.81 -1.57 11.12
C GLY A 465 -26.60 -3.10 11.17
N LEU A 466 -25.48 -3.61 11.70
CA LEU A 466 -25.26 -5.05 11.83
C LEU A 466 -26.00 -5.60 13.05
N SER A 467 -26.95 -6.50 12.84
CA SER A 467 -27.60 -7.19 13.95
C SER A 467 -26.64 -8.20 14.59
N PRO A 468 -26.50 -8.25 15.93
CA PRO A 468 -25.72 -9.28 16.61
C PRO A 468 -26.10 -10.70 16.22
N ASN A 469 -27.37 -10.95 15.89
CA ASN A 469 -27.86 -12.27 15.47
C ASN A 469 -27.42 -12.70 14.05
N ASN A 470 -26.96 -11.76 13.22
CA ASN A 470 -26.40 -12.09 11.91
C ASN A 470 -24.88 -12.37 11.99
N VAL A 471 -24.25 -12.19 13.15
CA VAL A 471 -22.88 -12.65 13.39
C VAL A 471 -22.92 -14.13 13.74
N GLY A 472 -22.32 -14.96 12.90
CA GLY A 472 -22.23 -16.41 13.11
C GLY A 472 -21.17 -16.76 14.15
N SER A 473 -20.00 -16.12 14.06
CA SER A 473 -18.91 -16.28 15.01
C SER A 473 -17.91 -15.14 14.92
N ILE A 474 -17.27 -14.85 16.05
CA ILE A 474 -16.06 -14.04 16.15
C ILE A 474 -14.93 -14.91 16.70
N SER A 475 -13.73 -14.77 16.14
CA SER A 475 -12.54 -15.48 16.59
C SER A 475 -11.34 -14.54 16.64
N GLY A 476 -10.40 -14.79 17.55
CA GLY A 476 -9.14 -14.02 17.67
C GLY A 476 -9.16 -12.91 18.71
N GLN A 477 -10.29 -12.68 19.39
CA GLN A 477 -10.41 -11.70 20.48
C GLN A 477 -9.50 -12.09 21.65
N ILE A 478 -8.89 -11.12 22.32
CA ILE A 478 -8.02 -11.32 23.49
C ILE A 478 -8.66 -10.66 24.70
N LEU A 479 -9.48 -11.42 25.43
CA LEU A 479 -10.35 -10.91 26.50
C LEU A 479 -10.10 -11.69 27.80
N ASP A 480 -9.28 -11.15 28.71
CA ASP A 480 -8.86 -11.81 29.96
C ASP A 480 -9.31 -11.11 31.27
N ARG A 481 -10.04 -9.99 31.16
CA ARG A 481 -10.48 -9.14 32.27
C ARG A 481 -12.00 -9.06 32.47
N ASP A 482 -12.77 -9.77 31.65
CA ASP A 482 -14.25 -9.81 31.70
C ASP A 482 -14.90 -8.41 31.56
N VAL A 483 -14.29 -7.49 30.81
CA VAL A 483 -14.85 -6.13 30.58
C VAL A 483 -16.14 -6.19 29.75
N PHE A 484 -16.18 -7.09 28.75
CA PHE A 484 -17.34 -7.27 27.86
C PHE A 484 -18.08 -8.57 28.19
N SER A 485 -19.42 -8.50 28.25
CA SER A 485 -20.25 -9.71 28.42
C SER A 485 -20.64 -10.27 27.06
N LEU A 486 -20.11 -11.43 26.68
CA LEU A 486 -20.25 -11.96 25.32
C LEU A 486 -21.40 -12.96 25.16
N ALA A 487 -22.03 -12.93 23.99
CA ALA A 487 -22.91 -13.97 23.50
C ALA A 487 -22.11 -15.17 22.98
N GLY A 488 -22.78 -16.31 22.71
CA GLY A 488 -22.13 -17.52 22.22
C GLY A 488 -21.46 -17.40 20.85
N ASN A 489 -21.80 -16.37 20.07
CA ASN A 489 -21.17 -16.03 18.79
C ASN A 489 -20.03 -15.01 18.93
N GLY A 490 -19.71 -14.54 20.14
CA GLY A 490 -18.62 -13.61 20.44
C GLY A 490 -18.99 -12.12 20.43
N THR A 491 -20.17 -11.74 19.93
CA THR A 491 -20.63 -10.33 20.02
C THR A 491 -20.98 -9.98 21.45
N GLU A 492 -20.87 -8.71 21.82
CA GLU A 492 -21.33 -8.27 23.13
C GLU A 492 -22.87 -8.38 23.29
N LEU A 493 -23.31 -8.85 24.45
CA LEU A 493 -24.71 -8.93 24.85
C LEU A 493 -25.30 -7.55 25.15
N GLY A 494 -26.61 -7.40 24.94
CA GLY A 494 -27.34 -6.19 25.33
C GLY A 494 -27.19 -5.01 24.35
N GLN A 495 -26.51 -5.22 23.23
CA GLN A 495 -26.33 -4.20 22.20
C GLN A 495 -27.42 -4.25 21.12
N GLN A 496 -27.81 -3.07 20.62
CA GLN A 496 -28.70 -2.96 19.46
C GLN A 496 -27.97 -3.36 18.16
N HIS A 497 -26.71 -2.94 18.03
CA HIS A 497 -25.82 -3.24 16.92
C HIS A 497 -24.71 -4.20 17.37
N ALA A 498 -24.06 -4.89 16.44
CA ALA A 498 -22.99 -5.80 16.78
C ALA A 498 -21.77 -5.01 17.28
N VAL A 499 -21.42 -5.22 18.55
CA VAL A 499 -20.15 -4.79 19.12
C VAL A 499 -19.16 -5.94 19.07
N ILE A 500 -17.98 -5.64 18.54
CA ILE A 500 -16.86 -6.55 18.28
C ILE A 500 -15.70 -6.12 19.18
N PRO A 501 -15.60 -6.63 20.42
CA PRO A 501 -14.44 -6.40 21.27
C PRO A 501 -13.19 -6.99 20.65
N LEU A 502 -12.10 -6.24 20.58
CA LEU A 502 -10.81 -6.76 20.11
C LEU A 502 -9.97 -7.25 21.29
N PHE A 503 -9.83 -6.40 22.30
CA PHE A 503 -9.08 -6.70 23.51
C PHE A 503 -9.64 -5.97 24.74
N ASP A 504 -9.32 -6.49 25.93
CA ASP A 504 -9.66 -5.84 27.19
C ASP A 504 -8.46 -5.34 28.02
N ASP A 505 -7.24 -5.65 27.60
CA ASP A 505 -5.99 -5.13 28.17
C ASP A 505 -5.01 -4.76 27.04
N HIS A 506 -4.81 -3.46 26.79
CA HIS A 506 -3.85 -3.02 25.78
C HIS A 506 -2.38 -3.23 26.18
N SER A 507 -2.07 -3.22 27.49
CA SER A 507 -0.70 -3.25 28.02
C SER A 507 0.05 -4.55 27.67
N ILE A 508 -0.68 -5.64 27.48
CA ILE A 508 -0.12 -6.95 27.12
C ILE A 508 0.06 -7.15 25.61
N LEU A 509 -0.41 -6.22 24.77
CA LEU A 509 -0.48 -6.34 23.31
C LEU A 509 0.46 -5.41 22.54
N VAL A 510 1.20 -4.55 23.23
CA VAL A 510 2.07 -3.56 22.60
C VAL A 510 3.04 -4.23 21.63
N ASN A 511 3.07 -3.73 20.39
CA ASN A 511 3.87 -4.23 19.27
C ASN A 511 3.60 -5.69 18.86
N GLN A 512 2.41 -6.22 19.12
CA GLN A 512 1.97 -7.53 18.65
C GLN A 512 0.96 -7.40 17.52
N GLU A 513 1.20 -8.14 16.43
CA GLU A 513 0.25 -8.29 15.33
C GLU A 513 -0.88 -9.23 15.74
N ASN A 514 -2.10 -8.71 15.74
CA ASN A 514 -3.30 -9.42 16.15
C ASN A 514 -4.38 -9.32 15.07
N LYS A 515 -5.25 -10.34 15.03
CA LYS A 515 -6.34 -10.42 14.07
C LYS A 515 -7.63 -10.92 14.72
N VAL A 516 -8.73 -10.20 14.52
CA VAL A 516 -10.07 -10.65 14.89
C VAL A 516 -10.91 -10.83 13.63
N SER A 517 -11.46 -12.03 13.44
CA SER A 517 -12.26 -12.39 12.28
C SER A 517 -13.73 -12.56 12.67
N VAL A 518 -14.62 -11.93 11.91
CA VAL A 518 -16.08 -11.98 12.05
C VAL A 518 -16.66 -12.69 10.83
N LEU A 519 -17.44 -13.74 11.07
CA LEU A 519 -18.18 -14.48 10.04
C LEU A 519 -19.67 -14.19 10.16
N PHE A 520 -20.36 -13.95 9.05
CA PHE A 520 -21.80 -13.73 9.04
C PHE A 520 -22.59 -15.02 8.84
N VAL A 521 -23.81 -15.06 9.39
CA VAL A 521 -24.79 -16.13 9.17
C VAL A 521 -25.37 -16.03 7.76
N ASN A 522 -25.83 -14.83 7.38
CA ASN A 522 -26.35 -14.54 6.05
C ASN A 522 -25.49 -13.46 5.40
N PRO A 523 -25.17 -13.59 4.10
CA PRO A 523 -24.50 -12.54 3.35
C PRO A 523 -25.29 -11.23 3.37
N LEU A 524 -24.60 -10.10 3.38
CA LEU A 524 -25.18 -8.76 3.44
C LEU A 524 -24.78 -7.95 2.20
N VAL A 525 -25.73 -7.25 1.59
CA VAL A 525 -25.41 -6.32 0.50
C VAL A 525 -24.54 -5.19 1.05
N ALA A 526 -23.47 -4.81 0.35
CA ALA A 526 -22.46 -3.86 0.84
C ALA A 526 -23.05 -2.53 1.37
N THR A 527 -24.13 -2.05 0.77
CA THR A 527 -24.79 -0.78 1.16
C THR A 527 -25.71 -0.88 2.39
N SER A 528 -25.79 -2.05 3.03
CA SER A 528 -26.69 -2.28 4.16
C SER A 528 -26.07 -2.01 5.54
N LEU A 529 -24.75 -1.81 5.59
CA LEU A 529 -23.99 -1.50 6.79
C LEU A 529 -23.33 -0.13 6.65
N ASP A 530 -22.97 0.46 7.78
CA ASP A 530 -22.03 1.58 7.78
C ASP A 530 -20.68 1.17 7.18
N TYR A 531 -19.92 2.15 6.73
CA TYR A 531 -18.63 1.92 6.08
C TYR A 531 -17.52 1.82 7.14
N ALA A 532 -16.47 1.04 6.82
CA ALA A 532 -15.23 1.10 7.59
C ALA A 532 -14.74 2.58 7.67
N PRO A 533 -14.18 3.02 8.80
CA PRO A 533 -13.73 2.22 9.94
C PRO A 533 -14.80 1.86 11.00
N TYR A 534 -16.10 2.03 10.71
CA TYR A 534 -17.20 1.83 11.67
C TYR A 534 -17.09 2.78 12.88
N ASN A 535 -17.72 2.46 14.02
CA ASN A 535 -17.65 3.23 15.26
C ASN A 535 -16.62 2.61 16.23
N PRO A 536 -15.34 3.06 16.23
CA PRO A 536 -14.36 2.63 17.22
C PRO A 536 -14.59 3.27 18.59
N PHE A 537 -14.31 2.53 19.66
CA PHE A 537 -14.29 3.12 21.00
C PHE A 537 -13.32 2.43 21.96
N LEU A 538 -12.77 3.24 22.86
CA LEU A 538 -11.97 2.79 23.99
C LEU A 538 -12.87 2.68 25.24
N VAL A 539 -12.70 1.64 26.04
CA VAL A 539 -13.29 1.57 27.39
C VAL A 539 -12.19 1.88 28.40
N ALA A 540 -12.32 3.02 29.08
CA ALA A 540 -11.30 3.50 29.99
C ALA A 540 -11.28 2.67 31.28
N ASN A 541 -10.09 2.21 31.70
CA ASN A 541 -9.86 1.53 32.98
C ASN A 541 -10.76 0.29 33.22
N GLY A 542 -11.25 -0.36 32.16
CA GLY A 542 -12.19 -1.49 32.24
C GLY A 542 -13.58 -1.14 32.79
N GLU A 543 -13.92 0.14 32.93
CA GLU A 543 -15.24 0.59 33.36
C GLU A 543 -16.21 0.56 32.18
N ARG A 544 -16.94 -0.55 32.00
CA ARG A 544 -17.65 -0.85 30.76
C ARG A 544 -18.48 0.30 30.19
N ASP A 545 -19.27 1.01 30.98
CA ASP A 545 -20.13 2.09 30.48
C ASP A 545 -19.38 3.40 30.12
N LYS A 546 -18.09 3.52 30.46
CA LYS A 546 -17.23 4.65 30.10
C LYS A 546 -16.52 4.40 28.77
N GLU A 547 -17.22 4.69 27.69
CA GLU A 547 -16.72 4.60 26.32
C GLU A 547 -16.19 5.96 25.84
N ILE A 548 -15.00 5.98 25.23
CA ILE A 548 -14.41 7.14 24.57
C ILE A 548 -14.48 6.91 23.07
N HIS A 549 -15.19 7.79 22.36
CA HIS A 549 -15.39 7.72 20.91
C HIS A 549 -14.67 8.87 20.17
N LEU A 550 -14.65 8.79 18.85
CA LEU A 550 -14.31 9.92 17.99
C LEU A 550 -15.29 11.08 18.21
N ALA A 551 -14.81 12.32 18.02
CA ALA A 551 -15.63 13.52 18.15
C ALA A 551 -16.92 13.42 17.31
N ASN A 552 -18.06 13.75 17.92
CA ASN A 552 -19.41 13.68 17.37
C ASN A 552 -19.96 12.28 17.04
N TYR A 553 -19.26 11.20 17.43
CA TYR A 553 -19.81 9.84 17.34
C TYR A 553 -20.77 9.59 18.50
N LYS A 554 -21.60 8.55 18.35
CA LYS A 554 -22.53 8.12 19.40
C LYS A 554 -21.90 7.01 20.23
N SER A 555 -22.25 6.99 21.51
CA SER A 555 -22.00 5.85 22.38
C SER A 555 -22.77 4.62 21.89
N THR A 556 -22.30 3.43 22.27
CA THR A 556 -23.07 2.20 22.06
C THR A 556 -24.31 2.16 22.95
N THR A 557 -25.12 1.10 22.86
CA THR A 557 -26.32 0.93 23.71
C THR A 557 -25.98 0.83 25.20
N LEU A 558 -24.79 0.33 25.54
CA LEU A 558 -24.33 0.18 26.92
C LEU A 558 -23.45 1.33 27.41
N GLY A 559 -22.97 2.17 26.50
CA GLY A 559 -22.20 3.36 26.86
C GLY A 559 -23.06 4.43 27.53
N ASN A 560 -22.43 5.19 28.41
CA ASN A 560 -23.00 6.35 29.05
C ASN A 560 -22.24 7.60 28.62
N SER A 561 -22.72 8.30 27.59
CA SER A 561 -22.06 9.52 27.07
C SER A 561 -22.10 10.72 28.02
N GLN A 562 -22.85 10.67 29.12
CA GLN A 562 -22.93 11.76 30.10
C GLN A 562 -22.79 11.22 31.53
N PRO A 563 -21.60 10.68 31.89
CA PRO A 563 -21.39 10.07 33.19
C PRO A 563 -21.46 11.10 34.32
N GLU A 564 -22.06 10.71 35.45
CA GLU A 564 -22.02 11.53 36.66
C GLU A 564 -20.61 11.47 37.26
N VAL A 565 -19.88 12.59 37.19
CA VAL A 565 -18.50 12.69 37.69
C VAL A 565 -18.33 13.72 38.79
N THR A 566 -17.38 13.47 39.70
CA THR A 566 -16.94 14.44 40.71
C THR A 566 -15.71 15.18 40.20
N GLY A 567 -15.89 16.39 39.69
CA GLY A 567 -14.80 17.21 39.14
C GLY A 567 -15.28 18.14 38.02
N ASN A 568 -14.33 18.75 37.32
CA ASN A 568 -14.63 19.59 36.14
C ASN A 568 -14.85 18.70 34.92
N ASN A 569 -16.09 18.27 34.71
CA ASN A 569 -16.49 17.62 33.47
C ASN A 569 -16.26 18.58 32.28
N SER A 570 -15.47 18.16 31.29
CA SER A 570 -15.17 18.96 30.10
C SER A 570 -16.02 18.61 28.88
N ASP A 571 -16.79 17.52 28.93
CA ASP A 571 -17.75 17.08 27.92
C ASP A 571 -19.13 16.92 28.58
N VAL A 572 -19.91 18.00 28.56
CA VAL A 572 -21.19 18.08 29.27
C VAL A 572 -22.37 17.62 28.44
N ASP A 573 -22.26 17.62 27.12
CA ASP A 573 -23.27 17.21 26.15
C ASP A 573 -23.05 15.80 25.58
N GLY A 574 -21.89 15.20 25.85
CA GLY A 574 -21.57 13.83 25.49
C GLY A 574 -21.25 13.68 24.01
N ASP A 575 -20.68 14.72 23.40
CA ASP A 575 -20.28 14.72 21.98
C ASP A 575 -18.80 14.35 21.78
N TYR A 576 -18.10 13.96 22.86
CA TYR A 576 -16.69 13.60 22.87
C TYR A 576 -15.78 14.75 22.44
N THR A 577 -16.21 15.99 22.70
CA THR A 577 -15.38 17.17 22.58
C THR A 577 -15.46 18.06 23.82
N THR A 578 -14.42 18.87 24.02
CA THR A 578 -14.46 19.91 25.05
C THR A 578 -15.33 21.09 24.62
N GLU A 579 -15.64 22.04 25.51
CA GLU A 579 -16.34 23.30 25.16
C GLU A 579 -15.70 24.06 23.97
N ASN A 580 -14.39 23.91 23.76
CA ASN A 580 -13.66 24.51 22.66
C ASN A 580 -13.51 23.60 21.42
N GLY A 581 -14.04 22.37 21.47
CA GLY A 581 -14.05 21.40 20.37
C GLY A 581 -12.80 20.51 20.28
N LEU A 582 -11.93 20.49 21.30
CA LEU A 582 -10.83 19.51 21.35
C LEU A 582 -11.36 18.08 21.59
N PRO A 583 -10.83 17.06 20.90
CA PRO A 583 -11.28 15.68 21.03
C PRO A 583 -10.46 14.90 22.07
N TRP A 584 -10.93 13.69 22.39
CA TRP A 584 -10.14 12.64 23.08
C TRP A 584 -9.66 11.54 22.14
N ALA A 585 -10.07 11.54 20.87
CA ALA A 585 -9.66 10.55 19.89
C ALA A 585 -9.46 11.17 18.50
N ILE A 586 -8.48 10.68 17.76
CA ILE A 586 -8.18 11.08 16.38
C ILE A 586 -7.99 9.82 15.53
N ASN A 587 -8.55 9.83 14.32
CA ASN A 587 -8.31 8.77 13.32
C ASN A 587 -7.49 9.31 12.15
N VAL A 588 -6.31 8.76 11.95
CA VAL A 588 -5.41 9.11 10.84
C VAL A 588 -5.37 7.93 9.87
N ILE A 589 -5.68 8.15 8.59
CA ILE A 589 -5.74 7.09 7.56
C ILE A 589 -4.38 6.44 7.22
N GLU A 590 -3.31 6.78 7.93
CA GLU A 590 -2.00 6.15 7.81
C GLU A 590 -1.33 5.99 9.18
N SER A 591 -0.31 5.13 9.25
CA SER A 591 0.52 4.95 10.45
C SER A 591 1.06 6.28 10.95
N PHE A 592 0.84 6.54 12.24
CA PHE A 592 1.03 7.83 12.87
C PHE A 592 2.11 7.78 13.97
N PRO A 593 3.28 8.42 13.77
CA PRO A 593 4.30 8.50 14.82
C PRO A 593 3.81 9.25 16.06
N LEU A 594 3.87 8.59 17.22
CA LEU A 594 3.34 9.13 18.47
C LEU A 594 4.27 10.17 19.10
N LEU A 595 3.70 11.05 19.92
CA LEU A 595 4.45 12.03 20.69
C LEU A 595 5.07 11.40 21.95
N LEU A 596 6.14 12.02 22.44
CA LEU A 596 6.66 11.74 23.78
C LEU A 596 5.62 12.12 24.83
N GLU A 597 5.69 11.46 25.98
CA GLU A 597 4.86 11.76 27.16
C GLU A 597 4.80 13.27 27.45
N LYS A 598 3.59 13.83 27.61
CA LYS A 598 3.28 15.24 27.92
C LYS A 598 3.62 16.25 26.84
N GLU A 599 4.03 15.79 25.66
CA GLU A 599 4.25 16.68 24.53
C GLU A 599 2.95 16.80 23.74
N PRO A 600 2.28 17.97 23.76
CA PRO A 600 0.97 18.10 23.11
C PRO A 600 1.11 18.04 21.58
N LEU A 601 0.07 17.54 20.93
CA LEU A 601 0.05 17.23 19.49
C LEU A 601 0.55 18.38 18.59
N ASN A 602 0.20 19.63 18.91
CA ASN A 602 0.61 20.81 18.16
C ASN A 602 2.11 21.15 18.27
N GLU A 603 2.82 20.65 19.29
CA GLU A 603 4.28 20.80 19.40
C GLU A 603 5.04 19.80 18.53
N GLY A 604 4.51 18.58 18.35
CA GLY A 604 5.08 17.57 17.46
C GLY A 604 4.65 17.74 16.01
N TYR A 605 3.40 18.15 15.76
CA TYR A 605 2.81 18.30 14.43
C TYR A 605 2.41 19.76 14.19
N LEU A 606 3.30 20.49 13.51
CA LEU A 606 3.32 21.95 13.47
C LEU A 606 2.18 22.58 12.67
N PHE A 607 1.45 21.79 11.89
CA PHE A 607 0.27 22.22 11.11
C PHE A 607 -1.06 21.69 11.64
N PHE A 608 -1.06 20.98 12.77
CA PHE A 608 -2.28 20.46 13.38
C PHE A 608 -3.28 21.58 13.71
N GLU A 609 -2.81 22.68 14.30
CA GLU A 609 -3.67 23.81 14.67
C GLU A 609 -4.35 24.44 13.45
N GLU A 610 -3.58 24.69 12.38
CA GLU A 610 -4.10 25.28 11.14
C GLU A 610 -5.16 24.37 10.51
N TRP A 611 -4.89 23.06 10.50
CA TRP A 611 -5.84 22.07 10.02
C TRP A 611 -7.12 22.03 10.86
N GLY A 612 -6.99 21.88 12.18
CA GLY A 612 -8.13 21.72 13.07
C GLY A 612 -9.00 22.99 13.17
N VAL A 613 -8.40 24.17 13.32
CA VAL A 613 -9.14 25.45 13.37
C VAL A 613 -9.88 25.74 12.06
N SER A 614 -9.35 25.25 10.93
CA SER A 614 -10.02 25.37 9.62
C SER A 614 -11.18 24.39 9.43
N GLY A 615 -11.37 23.43 10.33
CA GLY A 615 -12.29 22.30 10.16
C GLY A 615 -11.85 21.36 9.04
N GLY A 616 -10.55 21.07 8.96
CA GLY A 616 -9.98 20.17 7.96
C GLY A 616 -9.92 20.71 6.52
N LYS A 617 -10.04 22.03 6.33
CA LYS A 617 -10.03 22.67 5.01
C LYS A 617 -8.64 23.04 4.53
N SER A 618 -7.77 23.47 5.45
CA SER A 618 -6.36 23.77 5.23
C SER A 618 -5.49 22.64 5.76
N LYS A 619 -4.26 22.48 5.24
CA LYS A 619 -3.26 21.52 5.76
C LYS A 619 -3.81 20.12 5.97
N LYS A 620 -4.59 19.63 5.00
CA LYS A 620 -5.20 18.28 5.00
C LYS A 620 -4.18 17.14 5.12
N ASP A 621 -2.92 17.45 4.83
CA ASP A 621 -1.73 16.61 4.87
C ASP A 621 -0.87 16.85 6.12
N TRP A 622 -1.37 17.54 7.16
CA TRP A 622 -0.62 17.97 8.35
C TRP A 622 0.19 16.86 9.03
N TYR A 623 -0.29 15.63 8.93
CA TYR A 623 0.29 14.45 9.55
C TYR A 623 1.45 13.85 8.73
N LYS A 624 1.63 14.21 7.45
CA LYS A 624 2.63 13.60 6.56
C LYS A 624 4.08 13.92 6.97
N ASP A 625 5.01 13.04 6.57
CA ASP A 625 6.45 13.25 6.77
C ASP A 625 7.04 14.22 5.73
N ILE A 626 6.56 15.47 5.75
CA ILE A 626 7.01 16.54 4.86
C ILE A 626 8.00 17.43 5.65
N PRO A 627 9.15 17.82 5.07
CA PRO A 627 10.10 18.69 5.73
C PRO A 627 9.44 19.97 6.30
N GLY A 628 9.57 20.15 7.62
CA GLY A 628 8.98 21.28 8.35
C GLY A 628 7.54 21.07 8.85
N TYR A 629 6.92 19.90 8.64
CA TYR A 629 5.61 19.57 9.20
C TYR A 629 5.69 19.03 10.62
N ARG A 630 6.78 18.34 10.93
CA ARG A 630 6.97 17.64 12.21
C ARG A 630 8.18 18.17 12.96
N ASN A 631 8.06 18.26 14.28
CA ASN A 631 9.18 18.44 15.18
C ASN A 631 9.63 17.07 15.70
N VAL A 632 10.60 16.46 15.01
CA VAL A 632 11.04 15.08 15.29
C VAL A 632 11.61 14.87 16.71
N THR A 633 12.02 15.94 17.41
CA THR A 633 12.51 15.81 18.79
C THR A 633 11.40 15.59 19.82
N LYS A 634 10.14 15.80 19.41
CA LYS A 634 8.94 15.64 20.23
C LYS A 634 8.24 14.29 19.98
N LEU A 635 8.70 13.54 18.99
CA LEU A 635 8.16 12.23 18.62
C LEU A 635 8.92 11.12 19.34
N ARG A 636 8.23 10.03 19.67
CA ARG A 636 8.86 8.79 20.12
C ARG A 636 9.76 8.26 19.00
N SER A 637 10.94 7.77 19.38
CA SER A 637 11.81 7.07 18.43
C SER A 637 11.22 5.69 18.16
N ASN A 638 10.93 5.39 16.89
CA ASN A 638 10.46 4.05 16.48
C ASN A 638 11.47 2.96 16.82
#